data_AF-A0AAD9I8N3-F1
#
_entry.id   AF-A0AAD9I8N3-F1
#
_cell.length_a   1.000
_cell.length_b   1.000
_cell.length_c   1.000
_cell.angle_alpha   90.00
_cell.angle_beta   90.00
_cell.angle_gamma   90.00
#
_symmetry.space_group_name_H-M   'P 1'
#
loop_
_entity.id
_entity.type
_entity.pdbx_description
1 polymer ?
#
loop_
_entity_poly.entity_id
_entity_poly.type
_entity_poly.pdbx_seq_one_letter_code
_entity_poly.pdbx_strand_id
1 'polypeptide(L)'
;MSARRQYKPALKNSVNSQLQTAFEDSNWPTVVRLAEKQAKAFKDPYYEAIKICAETKLDSSARTHAILAAVDQLKKAKEPLDLATLELYEWASEDADVSSSFSETFGPLRARWAKANAESPQAIQCLQACVSKWDLENAQQIAAALDKAHSKASSRHFMYWNMMLMFLLSISAQVPENTKRLFGTLALKQLERAAQLTESVDEVGSTARGLKLEEEFNLYYTVLLTHGSKDDYRKQIQSPKLGAIVLFENGYKFQFLQALRTLTGWGDWDIVFGLCDKALSLPTDSGAPSYLASDWHVWKAFIGAAVNMQNTDASFQRIQHVMNTYTSARCSVADIYRKNAKLAILEMTFRNPRADLPPSAKHRNYTSRVVQLGLFLEEEYTSLSVFDDIKDYFVELSHREIDQLFLEIIPKMSVKKEVTRSVALKTLTPQDIWAPLDIKRTIQDALSPHFFDRISTLSPGLFQSGRPPTDSLRSYYVKSLRDFPKVVWDGFLAGSYSSVLELVDFNAQLRRSCTAAMTLIEERRATRVFGGKMEVEVKDLPVVGQISNDTACVNVTDYAPFPDIEGPNAAAIYELVQIGPELSNERSHLGGKTGLHNDVVGEFRALETVATKTLAVLKGHIKTTKDKLGQSGWLDRVLNWTFGPEDEELDGSAKMVVEIVGGRAEVEEWAAQVVQSWRDTVKGWGMVRME
;
A
#
# COMPACT_ATOMS: atom_id res chain seq x y z
N MET A 1 -12.91 -13.91 -15.92
CA MET A 1 -12.37 -13.12 -17.05
C MET A 1 -13.26 -11.90 -17.26
N SER A 2 -12.91 -10.76 -16.66
CA SER A 2 -13.57 -9.48 -16.91
C SER A 2 -12.70 -8.74 -17.92
N ALA A 3 -13.21 -8.55 -19.13
CA ALA A 3 -12.52 -7.86 -20.20
C ALA A 3 -12.08 -6.47 -19.69
N ARG A 4 -10.76 -6.23 -19.63
CA ARG A 4 -10.21 -4.88 -19.54
C ARG A 4 -10.91 -4.09 -20.65
N ARG A 5 -11.69 -3.04 -20.33
CA ARG A 5 -12.08 -2.04 -21.34
C ARG A 5 -10.79 -1.36 -21.77
N GLN A 6 -10.08 -1.97 -22.72
CA GLN A 6 -8.84 -1.45 -23.25
C GLN A 6 -9.14 -0.18 -24.04
N TYR A 7 -8.38 0.87 -23.73
CA TYR A 7 -8.31 2.08 -24.53
C TYR A 7 -7.95 1.70 -25.96
N LYS A 8 -8.80 1.98 -26.94
CA LYS A 8 -8.54 1.76 -28.36
C LYS A 8 -8.18 3.09 -29.00
N PRO A 9 -6.98 3.24 -29.58
CA PRO A 9 -6.57 4.50 -30.20
C PRO A 9 -7.42 4.82 -31.43
N ALA A 10 -7.70 6.10 -31.65
CA ALA A 10 -8.36 6.56 -32.86
C ALA A 10 -7.36 6.67 -34.02
N LEU A 11 -7.75 6.25 -35.22
CA LEU A 11 -6.92 6.47 -36.40
C LEU A 11 -6.96 7.94 -36.81
N LYS A 12 -5.88 8.44 -37.43
CA LYS A 12 -5.86 9.80 -38.01
C LYS A 12 -7.05 10.04 -38.93
N ASN A 13 -7.56 11.28 -38.91
CA ASN A 13 -8.64 11.74 -39.78
C ASN A 13 -8.30 11.63 -41.28
N SER A 14 -7.01 11.56 -41.62
CA SER A 14 -6.53 11.36 -43.00
C SER A 14 -6.68 9.92 -43.51
N VAL A 15 -6.98 8.95 -42.64
CA VAL A 15 -7.23 7.56 -43.04
C VAL A 15 -8.59 7.45 -43.73
N ASN A 16 -8.68 6.62 -44.77
CA ASN A 16 -9.94 6.46 -45.49
C ASN A 16 -11.03 5.83 -44.60
N SER A 17 -12.28 6.23 -44.84
CA SER A 17 -13.44 5.80 -44.02
C SER A 17 -13.58 4.27 -43.95
N GLN A 18 -13.28 3.56 -45.04
CA GLN A 18 -13.33 2.08 -45.05
C GLN A 18 -12.36 1.43 -44.05
N LEU A 19 -11.13 1.95 -43.90
CA LEU A 19 -10.18 1.43 -42.92
C LEU A 19 -10.55 1.88 -41.50
N GLN A 20 -11.04 3.11 -41.33
CA GLN A 20 -11.54 3.59 -40.04
C GLN A 20 -12.70 2.72 -39.51
N THR A 21 -13.74 2.50 -40.32
CA THR A 21 -14.88 1.65 -39.95
C THR A 21 -14.45 0.21 -39.66
N ALA A 22 -13.61 -0.39 -40.51
CA ALA A 22 -13.11 -1.74 -40.27
C ALA A 22 -12.29 -1.82 -38.97
N PHE A 23 -11.52 -0.78 -38.66
CA PHE A 23 -10.77 -0.68 -37.41
C PHE A 23 -11.71 -0.57 -36.23
N GLU A 24 -12.68 0.34 -36.24
CA GLU A 24 -13.69 0.53 -35.19
C GLU A 24 -14.49 -0.75 -34.89
N ASP A 25 -14.96 -1.43 -35.94
CA ASP A 25 -15.71 -2.69 -35.88
C ASP A 25 -14.85 -3.89 -35.43
N SER A 26 -13.54 -3.69 -35.22
CA SER A 26 -12.59 -4.74 -34.82
C SER A 26 -12.51 -5.89 -35.83
N ASN A 27 -12.74 -5.59 -37.11
CA ASN A 27 -12.60 -6.53 -38.21
C ASN A 27 -11.12 -6.63 -38.64
N TRP A 28 -10.29 -7.20 -37.76
CA TRP A 28 -8.84 -7.25 -37.90
C TRP A 28 -8.34 -7.84 -39.24
N PRO A 29 -8.93 -8.92 -39.81
CA PRO A 29 -8.49 -9.43 -41.11
C PRO A 29 -8.65 -8.39 -42.24
N THR A 30 -9.74 -7.61 -42.20
CA THR A 30 -10.00 -6.55 -43.18
C THR A 30 -9.05 -5.38 -42.98
N VAL A 31 -8.78 -5.01 -41.72
CA VAL A 31 -7.83 -3.95 -41.37
C VAL A 31 -6.43 -4.28 -41.89
N VAL A 32 -5.93 -5.50 -41.67
CA VAL A 32 -4.60 -5.93 -42.18
C VAL A 32 -4.51 -5.78 -43.69
N ARG A 33 -5.50 -6.29 -44.43
CA ARG A 33 -5.53 -6.23 -45.90
C ARG A 33 -5.58 -4.80 -46.42
N LEU A 34 -6.41 -3.95 -45.82
CA LEU A 34 -6.55 -2.56 -46.23
C LEU A 34 -5.30 -1.74 -45.87
N ALA A 35 -4.78 -1.90 -44.66
CA ALA A 35 -3.55 -1.24 -44.21
C ALA A 35 -2.34 -1.63 -45.06
N GLU A 36 -2.18 -2.92 -45.41
CA GLU A 36 -1.11 -3.38 -46.31
C GLU A 36 -1.21 -2.75 -47.70
N LYS A 37 -2.43 -2.65 -48.25
CA LYS A 37 -2.67 -1.98 -49.53
C LYS A 37 -2.26 -0.51 -49.48
N GLN A 38 -2.61 0.19 -48.40
CA GLN A 38 -2.26 1.61 -48.23
C GLN A 38 -0.76 1.81 -47.95
N ALA A 39 -0.13 0.94 -47.16
CA ALA A 39 1.30 0.97 -46.90
C ALA A 39 2.11 0.83 -48.21
N LYS A 40 1.70 -0.08 -49.11
CA LYS A 40 2.32 -0.24 -50.44
C LYS A 40 2.09 0.95 -51.35
N ALA A 41 0.91 1.56 -51.30
CA ALA A 41 0.54 2.68 -52.16
C ALA A 41 1.20 4.00 -51.76
N PHE A 42 1.11 4.36 -50.47
CA PHE A 42 1.54 5.66 -49.96
C PHE A 42 2.95 5.66 -49.37
N LYS A 43 3.52 4.48 -49.06
CA LYS A 43 4.81 4.33 -48.37
C LYS A 43 4.91 5.12 -47.05
N ASP A 44 3.77 5.40 -46.43
CA ASP A 44 3.70 6.05 -45.12
C ASP A 44 3.86 4.98 -44.01
N PRO A 45 4.88 5.12 -43.13
CA PRO A 45 5.10 4.22 -42.00
C PRO A 45 3.88 4.04 -41.08
N TYR A 46 2.96 5.01 -41.05
CA TYR A 46 1.75 4.94 -40.22
C TYR A 46 0.83 3.78 -40.61
N TYR A 47 0.69 3.45 -41.90
CA TYR A 47 -0.14 2.32 -42.33
C TYR A 47 0.50 0.97 -41.97
N GLU A 48 1.83 0.89 -41.93
CA GLU A 48 2.52 -0.31 -41.44
C GLU A 48 2.30 -0.48 -39.92
N ALA A 49 2.26 0.61 -39.15
CA ALA A 49 1.89 0.57 -37.74
C ALA A 49 0.46 0.05 -37.52
N ILE A 50 -0.52 0.50 -38.32
CA ILE A 50 -1.90 -0.02 -38.28
C ILE A 50 -1.94 -1.52 -38.58
N LYS A 51 -1.19 -1.96 -39.60
CA LYS A 51 -1.13 -3.36 -40.00
C LYS A 51 -0.53 -4.23 -38.88
N ILE A 52 0.65 -3.89 -38.37
CA ILE A 52 1.30 -4.63 -37.27
C ILE A 52 0.38 -4.68 -36.05
N CYS A 53 -0.27 -3.56 -35.72
CA CYS A 53 -1.21 -3.48 -34.62
C CYS A 53 -2.45 -4.37 -34.82
N ALA A 54 -3.02 -4.46 -36.02
CA ALA A 54 -4.15 -5.33 -36.30
C ALA A 54 -3.75 -6.81 -36.31
N GLU A 55 -2.52 -7.11 -36.72
CA GLU A 55 -1.96 -8.46 -36.68
C GLU A 55 -1.87 -9.01 -35.25
N THR A 56 -1.47 -8.19 -34.26
CA THR A 56 -1.41 -8.64 -32.85
C THR A 56 -2.77 -9.02 -32.27
N LYS A 57 -3.86 -8.55 -32.87
CA LYS A 57 -5.23 -8.86 -32.44
C LYS A 57 -5.80 -10.15 -33.05
N LEU A 58 -5.04 -10.86 -33.90
CA LEU A 58 -5.44 -12.20 -34.33
C LEU A 58 -4.51 -13.26 -33.73
N ASP A 59 -5.12 -14.33 -33.18
CA ASP A 59 -4.51 -15.37 -32.34
C ASP A 59 -3.34 -16.14 -33.00
N SER A 60 -2.13 -15.56 -33.06
CA SER A 60 -0.92 -16.33 -33.38
C SER A 60 0.36 -15.80 -32.71
N SER A 61 1.15 -16.73 -32.15
CA SER A 61 2.38 -16.47 -31.38
C SER A 61 3.55 -15.90 -32.19
N ALA A 62 3.54 -16.03 -33.52
CA ALA A 62 4.57 -15.47 -34.41
C ALA A 62 4.56 -13.93 -34.46
N ARG A 63 3.49 -13.28 -34.00
CA ARG A 63 3.23 -11.83 -34.18
C ARG A 63 3.73 -10.96 -33.03
N THR A 64 3.93 -11.52 -31.84
CA THR A 64 4.59 -10.86 -30.70
C THR A 64 6.03 -10.40 -31.05
N HIS A 65 6.72 -11.13 -31.93
CA HIS A 65 8.06 -10.75 -32.39
C HIS A 65 8.07 -9.51 -33.30
N ALA A 66 7.02 -9.31 -34.11
CA ALA A 66 6.94 -8.18 -35.03
C ALA A 66 6.73 -6.85 -34.28
N ILE A 67 5.89 -6.84 -33.24
CA ILE A 67 5.69 -5.66 -32.39
C ILE A 67 6.96 -5.33 -31.60
N LEU A 68 7.66 -6.34 -31.06
CA LEU A 68 8.96 -6.16 -30.39
C LEU A 68 10.00 -5.52 -31.31
N ALA A 69 10.14 -6.06 -32.53
CA ALA A 69 11.07 -5.52 -33.51
C ALA A 69 10.74 -4.07 -33.90
N ALA A 70 9.45 -3.75 -34.06
CA ALA A 70 9.01 -2.38 -34.33
C ALA A 70 9.37 -1.44 -33.16
N VAL A 71 9.04 -1.82 -31.92
CA VAL A 71 9.35 -1.02 -30.71
C VAL A 71 10.86 -0.80 -30.55
N ASP A 72 11.69 -1.81 -30.81
CA ASP A 72 13.15 -1.67 -30.76
C ASP A 72 13.71 -0.75 -31.85
N GLN A 73 13.08 -0.70 -33.02
CA GLN A 73 13.43 0.29 -34.04
C GLN A 73 13.03 1.71 -33.62
N LEU A 74 11.87 1.88 -32.95
CA LEU A 74 11.44 3.18 -32.43
C LEU A 74 12.41 3.74 -31.41
N LYS A 75 12.94 2.92 -30.51
CA LYS A 75 13.95 3.34 -29.53
C LYS A 75 15.21 3.92 -30.20
N LYS A 76 15.58 3.39 -31.36
CA LYS A 76 16.76 3.81 -32.14
C LYS A 76 16.49 5.03 -33.02
N ALA A 77 15.24 5.36 -33.30
CA ALA A 77 14.89 6.52 -34.11
C ALA A 77 15.40 7.80 -33.43
N LYS A 78 15.99 8.71 -34.23
CA LYS A 78 16.49 10.00 -33.72
C LYS A 78 15.44 11.10 -33.75
N GLU A 79 14.54 11.07 -34.73
CA GLU A 79 13.49 12.06 -34.88
C GLU A 79 12.25 11.72 -34.01
N PRO A 80 11.53 12.73 -33.49
CA PRO A 80 10.28 12.50 -32.77
C PRO A 80 9.25 11.85 -33.72
N LEU A 81 8.79 10.66 -33.37
CA LEU A 81 7.77 9.95 -34.13
C LEU A 81 6.41 10.66 -34.03
N ASP A 82 5.55 10.48 -35.02
CA ASP A 82 4.16 10.91 -34.93
C ASP A 82 3.41 10.24 -33.76
N LEU A 83 2.62 11.02 -33.02
CA LEU A 83 1.99 10.57 -31.78
C LEU A 83 0.95 9.46 -32.01
N ALA A 84 0.16 9.52 -33.08
CA ALA A 84 -0.84 8.49 -33.38
C ALA A 84 -0.17 7.14 -33.70
N THR A 85 1.00 7.18 -34.32
CA THR A 85 1.84 5.99 -34.56
C THR A 85 2.30 5.37 -33.23
N LEU A 86 2.75 6.22 -32.29
CA LEU A 86 3.19 5.80 -30.96
C LEU A 86 2.04 5.14 -30.17
N GLU A 87 0.84 5.71 -30.22
CA GLU A 87 -0.36 5.19 -29.55
C GLU A 87 -0.80 3.82 -30.07
N LEU A 88 -0.68 3.58 -31.39
CA LEU A 88 -0.96 2.26 -31.98
C LEU A 88 0.01 1.20 -31.46
N TYR A 89 1.30 1.51 -31.41
CA TYR A 89 2.30 0.56 -30.91
C TYR A 89 2.20 0.33 -29.41
N GLU A 90 1.88 1.35 -28.62
CA GLU A 90 1.58 1.21 -27.19
C GLU A 90 0.39 0.26 -26.98
N TRP A 91 -0.73 0.49 -27.67
CA TRP A 91 -1.92 -0.35 -27.57
C TRP A 91 -1.71 -1.79 -28.07
N ALA A 92 -0.87 -1.97 -29.10
CA ALA A 92 -0.50 -3.30 -29.57
C ALA A 92 0.40 -4.06 -28.57
N SER A 93 1.22 -3.34 -27.79
CA SER A 93 2.14 -3.93 -26.82
C SER A 93 1.44 -4.37 -25.53
N GLU A 94 0.34 -3.73 -25.14
CA GLU A 94 -0.45 -4.12 -23.96
C GLU A 94 -1.07 -5.53 -24.06
N ASP A 95 -1.39 -5.97 -25.28
CA ASP A 95 -2.01 -7.29 -25.53
C ASP A 95 -0.98 -8.41 -25.68
N ALA A 96 0.21 -8.06 -26.12
CA ALA A 96 1.25 -9.01 -26.46
C ALA A 96 2.08 -9.48 -25.24
N ASP A 97 1.70 -9.06 -24.03
CA ASP A 97 2.42 -9.27 -22.75
C ASP A 97 3.93 -9.01 -22.87
N VAL A 98 4.27 -7.98 -23.66
CA VAL A 98 5.64 -7.58 -23.90
C VAL A 98 6.17 -6.95 -22.63
N SER A 99 7.06 -7.67 -21.93
CA SER A 99 7.60 -7.35 -20.60
C SER A 99 8.49 -6.09 -20.51
N SER A 100 8.47 -5.22 -21.53
CA SER A 100 9.23 -3.98 -21.48
C SER A 100 8.51 -2.95 -20.62
N SER A 101 9.18 -2.46 -19.56
CA SER A 101 8.68 -1.36 -18.72
C SER A 101 8.34 -0.14 -19.59
N PHE A 102 7.13 0.42 -19.43
CA PHE A 102 6.69 1.61 -20.14
C PHE A 102 7.71 2.75 -20.03
N SER A 103 8.33 2.92 -18.86
CA SER A 103 9.35 3.94 -18.58
C SER A 103 10.64 3.78 -19.40
N GLU A 104 10.91 2.59 -19.93
CA GLU A 104 12.10 2.32 -20.75
C GLU A 104 11.80 2.39 -22.25
N THR A 105 10.52 2.45 -22.63
CA THR A 105 10.08 2.34 -24.02
C THR A 105 9.26 3.56 -24.45
N PHE A 106 7.97 3.59 -24.09
CA PHE A 106 7.02 4.59 -24.55
C PHE A 106 7.15 5.92 -23.79
N GLY A 107 7.50 5.88 -22.50
CA GLY A 107 7.72 7.08 -21.67
C GLY A 107 8.74 8.05 -22.29
N PRO A 108 9.98 7.61 -22.61
CA PRO A 108 11.00 8.46 -23.23
C PRO A 108 10.59 8.97 -24.62
N LEU A 109 9.86 8.17 -25.39
CA LEU A 109 9.35 8.56 -26.72
C LEU A 109 8.28 9.67 -26.59
N ARG A 110 7.34 9.52 -25.66
CA ARG A 110 6.34 10.56 -25.32
C ARG A 110 7.01 11.82 -24.81
N ALA A 111 8.00 11.70 -23.93
CA ALA A 111 8.75 12.84 -23.42
C ALA A 111 9.50 13.60 -24.53
N ARG A 112 10.14 12.88 -25.46
CA ARG A 112 10.81 13.49 -26.62
C ARG A 112 9.81 14.22 -27.51
N TRP A 113 8.68 13.60 -27.81
CA TRP A 113 7.64 14.20 -28.64
C TRP A 113 7.06 15.46 -28.01
N ALA A 114 6.68 15.40 -26.72
CA ALA A 114 6.11 16.53 -26.01
C ALA A 114 7.10 17.68 -25.84
N LYS A 115 8.40 17.42 -25.65
CA LYS A 115 9.45 18.46 -25.63
C LYS A 115 9.55 19.21 -26.96
N ALA A 116 9.42 18.50 -28.08
CA ALA A 116 9.45 19.10 -29.41
C ALA A 116 8.15 19.86 -29.74
N ASN A 117 7.03 19.49 -29.10
CA ASN A 117 5.69 19.99 -29.40
C ASN A 117 4.99 20.56 -28.14
N ALA A 118 5.72 21.27 -27.27
CA ALA A 118 5.22 21.67 -25.95
C ALA A 118 4.02 22.64 -25.98
N GLU A 119 3.79 23.33 -27.09
CA GLU A 119 2.62 24.20 -27.30
C GLU A 119 1.37 23.44 -27.76
N SER A 120 1.52 22.20 -28.20
CA SER A 120 0.42 21.36 -28.66
C SER A 120 -0.39 20.83 -27.45
N PRO A 121 -1.74 20.88 -27.50
CA PRO A 121 -2.59 20.29 -26.46
C PRO A 121 -2.30 18.80 -26.17
N GLN A 122 -1.81 18.07 -27.18
CA GLN A 122 -1.44 16.67 -27.08
C GLN A 122 -0.19 16.42 -26.20
N ALA A 123 0.59 17.46 -25.87
CA ALA A 123 1.65 17.35 -24.86
C ALA A 123 1.07 17.04 -23.47
N ILE A 124 -0.13 17.53 -23.16
CA ILE A 124 -0.87 17.20 -21.92
C ILE A 124 -1.28 15.72 -21.93
N GLN A 125 -1.68 15.18 -23.09
CA GLN A 125 -2.00 13.75 -23.23
C GLN A 125 -0.77 12.87 -23.02
N CYS A 126 0.41 13.31 -23.49
CA CYS A 126 1.68 12.63 -23.20
C CYS A 126 2.01 12.64 -21.71
N LEU A 127 1.79 13.76 -21.03
CA LEU A 127 1.95 13.86 -19.58
C LEU A 127 0.98 12.92 -18.85
N GLN A 128 -0.30 12.95 -19.22
CA GLN A 128 -1.33 12.07 -18.67
C GLN A 128 -0.97 10.60 -18.82
N ALA A 129 -0.47 10.18 -19.99
CA ALA A 129 -0.05 8.81 -20.23
C ALA A 129 1.10 8.40 -19.29
N CYS A 130 2.11 9.26 -19.10
CA CYS A 130 3.22 8.99 -18.18
C CYS A 130 2.72 8.88 -16.74
N VAL A 131 1.88 9.81 -16.26
CA VAL A 131 1.28 9.75 -14.92
C VAL A 131 0.40 8.50 -14.76
N SER A 132 -0.37 8.13 -15.79
CA SER A 132 -1.25 6.96 -15.78
C SER A 132 -0.48 5.63 -15.67
N LYS A 133 0.76 5.60 -16.14
CA LYS A 133 1.68 4.45 -16.03
C LYS A 133 2.66 4.59 -14.86
N TRP A 134 2.47 5.61 -14.01
CA TRP A 134 3.33 5.96 -12.89
C TRP A 134 4.79 6.21 -13.26
N ASP A 135 5.05 6.69 -14.48
CA ASP A 135 6.36 7.03 -15.01
C ASP A 135 6.73 8.48 -14.66
N LEU A 136 7.14 8.70 -13.41
CA LEU A 136 7.33 10.04 -12.85
C LEU A 136 8.51 10.77 -13.50
N GLU A 137 9.54 10.06 -13.93
CA GLU A 137 10.74 10.67 -14.52
C GLU A 137 10.40 11.36 -15.84
N ASN A 138 9.77 10.63 -16.76
CA ASN A 138 9.35 11.20 -18.04
C ASN A 138 8.21 12.21 -17.87
N ALA A 139 7.29 11.99 -16.92
CA ALA A 139 6.25 12.97 -16.57
C ALA A 139 6.87 14.31 -16.13
N GLN A 140 7.86 14.30 -15.25
CA GLN A 140 8.54 15.52 -14.80
C GLN A 140 9.23 16.25 -15.96
N GLN A 141 9.90 15.50 -16.85
CA GLN A 141 10.55 16.09 -18.03
C GLN A 141 9.54 16.78 -18.97
N ILE A 142 8.34 16.21 -19.13
CA ILE A 142 7.26 16.80 -19.92
C ILE A 142 6.71 18.06 -19.21
N ALA A 143 6.45 17.98 -17.91
CA ALA A 143 5.95 19.11 -17.13
C ALA A 143 6.92 20.30 -17.14
N ALA A 144 8.23 20.06 -17.06
CA ALA A 144 9.25 21.10 -17.20
C ALA A 144 9.25 21.75 -18.60
N ALA A 145 9.02 20.98 -19.65
CA ALA A 145 8.90 21.51 -21.01
C ALA A 145 7.64 22.38 -21.19
N LEU A 146 6.50 21.92 -20.64
CA LEU A 146 5.24 22.65 -20.62
C LEU A 146 5.38 23.99 -19.87
N ASP A 147 5.96 23.98 -18.66
CA ASP A 147 6.19 25.20 -17.87
C ASP A 147 7.10 26.21 -18.59
N LYS A 148 8.13 25.72 -19.30
CA LYS A 148 9.01 26.57 -20.10
C LYS A 148 8.27 27.21 -21.28
N ALA A 149 7.54 26.42 -22.06
CA ALA A 149 6.81 26.87 -23.25
C ALA A 149 5.70 27.87 -22.89
N HIS A 150 4.96 27.62 -21.81
CA HIS A 150 3.83 28.44 -21.37
C HIS A 150 4.19 29.49 -20.32
N SER A 151 5.49 29.76 -20.12
CA SER A 151 5.99 30.70 -19.10
C SER A 151 5.45 32.13 -19.20
N LYS A 152 4.97 32.53 -20.39
CA LYS A 152 4.40 33.86 -20.67
C LYS A 152 2.85 33.87 -20.70
N ALA A 153 2.20 32.71 -20.74
CA ALA A 153 0.78 32.56 -21.04
C ALA A 153 -0.13 32.57 -19.79
N SER A 154 0.38 32.98 -18.62
CA SER A 154 -0.33 32.93 -17.33
C SER A 154 -0.77 31.53 -16.87
N SER A 155 -0.31 30.46 -17.53
CA SER A 155 -0.65 29.07 -17.23
C SER A 155 0.11 28.54 -16.00
N ARG A 156 -0.24 29.05 -14.81
CA ARG A 156 0.41 28.72 -13.52
C ARG A 156 0.41 27.22 -13.19
N HIS A 157 -0.58 26.48 -13.66
CA HIS A 157 -0.74 25.06 -13.35
C HIS A 157 0.45 24.22 -13.84
N PHE A 158 1.03 24.51 -15.01
CA PHE A 158 2.21 23.76 -15.49
C PHE A 158 3.43 23.93 -14.59
N MET A 159 3.62 25.12 -14.02
CA MET A 159 4.68 25.40 -13.04
C MET A 159 4.52 24.53 -11.80
N TYR A 160 3.31 24.47 -11.23
CA TYR A 160 3.03 23.66 -10.04
C TYR A 160 2.99 22.17 -10.33
N TRP A 161 2.58 21.74 -11.53
CA TRP A 161 2.71 20.34 -11.96
C TRP A 161 4.17 19.92 -12.01
N ASN A 162 5.05 20.77 -12.54
CA ASN A 162 6.50 20.52 -12.53
C ASN A 162 7.04 20.45 -11.09
N MET A 163 6.73 21.43 -10.24
CA MET A 163 7.13 21.44 -8.82
C MET A 163 6.67 20.18 -8.08
N MET A 164 5.41 19.80 -8.27
CA MET A 164 4.80 18.63 -7.66
C MET A 164 5.45 17.33 -8.16
N LEU A 165 5.71 17.19 -9.46
CA LEU A 165 6.39 16.01 -10.00
C LEU A 165 7.85 15.90 -9.57
N MET A 166 8.56 17.03 -9.43
CA MET A 166 9.89 17.03 -8.80
C MET A 166 9.81 16.56 -7.34
N PHE A 167 8.81 17.04 -6.58
CA PHE A 167 8.62 16.58 -5.20
C PHE A 167 8.26 15.09 -5.12
N LEU A 168 7.34 14.60 -5.95
CA LEU A 168 7.00 13.18 -6.04
C LEU A 168 8.22 12.32 -6.37
N LEU A 169 9.08 12.75 -7.30
CA LEU A 169 10.35 12.07 -7.59
C LEU A 169 11.30 12.06 -6.39
N SER A 170 11.33 13.13 -5.60
CA SER A 170 12.19 13.23 -4.42
C SER A 170 11.84 12.23 -3.32
N ILE A 171 10.58 11.76 -3.27
CA ILE A 171 10.10 10.76 -2.31
C ILE A 171 9.85 9.38 -2.93
N SER A 172 10.05 9.25 -4.26
CA SER A 172 9.78 8.02 -5.01
C SER A 172 10.97 7.06 -4.97
N ALA A 173 10.68 5.76 -4.89
CA ALA A 173 11.68 4.70 -5.03
C ALA A 173 12.20 4.50 -6.48
N GLN A 174 11.62 5.19 -7.48
CA GLN A 174 12.00 5.05 -8.89
C GLN A 174 13.41 5.58 -9.21
N VAL A 175 13.91 6.52 -8.41
CA VAL A 175 15.20 7.17 -8.67
C VAL A 175 16.21 6.93 -7.53
N PRO A 176 17.52 6.89 -7.82
CA PRO A 176 18.56 6.76 -6.80
C PRO A 176 18.57 7.94 -5.81
N GLU A 177 19.14 7.70 -4.63
CA GLU A 177 19.11 8.66 -3.51
C GLU A 177 19.72 10.04 -3.85
N ASN A 178 20.79 10.08 -4.65
CA ASN A 178 21.38 11.35 -5.12
C ASN A 178 20.40 12.15 -5.98
N THR A 179 19.64 11.47 -6.83
CA THR A 179 18.63 12.08 -7.71
C THR A 179 17.43 12.56 -6.90
N LYS A 180 17.03 11.81 -5.85
CA LYS A 180 15.98 12.25 -4.91
C LYS A 180 16.32 13.58 -4.26
N ARG A 181 17.53 13.70 -3.69
CA ARG A 181 18.03 14.93 -3.05
C ARG A 181 18.07 16.11 -4.03
N LEU A 182 18.50 15.86 -5.26
CA LEU A 182 18.52 16.88 -6.32
C LEU A 182 17.11 17.40 -6.60
N PHE A 183 16.15 16.52 -6.87
CA PHE A 183 14.77 16.92 -7.15
C PHE A 183 14.08 17.58 -5.96
N GLY A 184 14.34 17.12 -4.74
CA GLY A 184 13.85 17.75 -3.51
C GLY A 184 14.36 19.18 -3.36
N THR A 185 15.65 19.39 -3.58
CA THR A 185 16.28 20.73 -3.56
C THR A 185 15.73 21.63 -4.66
N LEU A 186 15.50 21.09 -5.87
CA LEU A 186 14.94 21.86 -6.98
C LEU A 186 13.49 22.28 -6.72
N ALA A 187 12.66 21.37 -6.21
CA ALA A 187 11.28 21.66 -5.82
C ALA A 187 11.23 22.75 -4.76
N LEU A 188 12.04 22.61 -3.70
CA LEU A 188 12.15 23.59 -2.61
C LEU A 188 12.54 24.97 -3.14
N LYS A 189 13.64 25.08 -3.89
CA LYS A 189 14.12 26.38 -4.41
C LYS A 189 13.12 27.07 -5.33
N GLN A 190 12.36 26.32 -6.13
CA GLN A 190 11.34 26.89 -7.00
C GLN A 190 10.14 27.40 -6.20
N LEU A 191 9.71 26.68 -5.17
CA LEU A 191 8.62 27.11 -4.28
C LEU A 191 9.04 28.28 -3.38
N GLU A 192 10.26 28.30 -2.86
CA GLU A 192 10.83 29.45 -2.14
C GLU A 192 10.85 30.70 -3.04
N ARG A 193 11.23 30.55 -4.31
CA ARG A 193 11.18 31.66 -5.26
C ARG A 193 9.74 32.15 -5.48
N ALA A 194 8.75 31.24 -5.57
CA ALA A 194 7.35 31.62 -5.66
C ALA A 194 6.88 32.36 -4.38
N ALA A 195 7.30 31.89 -3.20
CA ALA A 195 7.02 32.55 -1.93
C ALA A 195 7.64 33.97 -1.87
N GLN A 196 8.91 34.13 -2.23
CA GLN A 196 9.59 35.42 -2.29
C GLN A 196 8.90 36.41 -3.25
N LEU A 197 8.45 35.93 -4.41
CA LEU A 197 7.68 36.75 -5.35
C LEU A 197 6.34 37.21 -4.74
N THR A 198 5.66 36.35 -3.99
CA THR A 198 4.44 36.72 -3.27
C THR A 198 4.71 37.73 -2.16
N GLU A 199 5.83 37.59 -1.42
CA GLU A 199 6.20 38.56 -0.37
C GLU A 199 6.62 39.92 -0.93
N SER A 200 7.16 39.96 -2.14
CA SER A 200 7.62 41.19 -2.80
C SER A 200 6.51 42.12 -3.31
N VAL A 201 5.27 41.63 -3.38
CA VAL A 201 4.11 42.42 -3.81
C VAL A 201 3.20 42.79 -2.63
N ASP A 202 2.46 43.87 -2.78
CA ASP A 202 1.55 44.36 -1.72
C ASP A 202 0.28 43.49 -1.61
N GLU A 203 -0.22 42.97 -2.74
CA GLU A 203 -1.39 42.10 -2.79
C GLU A 203 -1.00 40.66 -3.18
N VAL A 204 -1.37 39.68 -2.33
CA VAL A 204 -1.17 38.25 -2.57
C VAL A 204 -1.96 37.82 -3.81
N GLY A 205 -1.29 37.11 -4.73
CA GLY A 205 -1.90 36.64 -5.97
C GLY A 205 -1.80 37.59 -7.16
N SER A 206 -1.15 38.74 -6.99
CA SER A 206 -0.86 39.71 -8.05
C SER A 206 0.31 39.31 -8.95
N THR A 207 1.16 38.38 -8.50
CA THR A 207 2.22 37.80 -9.32
C THR A 207 1.74 36.52 -10.02
N ALA A 208 1.96 36.44 -11.33
CA ALA A 208 1.58 35.26 -12.12
C ALA A 208 2.29 33.97 -11.67
N ARG A 209 3.48 34.10 -11.05
CA ARG A 209 4.34 32.99 -10.59
C ARG A 209 4.54 32.92 -9.08
N GLY A 210 3.81 33.70 -8.29
CA GLY A 210 3.80 33.57 -6.82
C GLY A 210 2.74 32.58 -6.32
N LEU A 211 2.79 32.27 -5.03
CA LEU A 211 1.75 31.55 -4.28
C LEU A 211 0.46 32.38 -4.23
N LYS A 212 -0.69 31.73 -4.45
CA LYS A 212 -2.02 32.34 -4.48
C LYS A 212 -3.11 31.46 -3.86
N LEU A 213 -3.15 30.17 -4.18
CA LEU A 213 -4.20 29.25 -3.76
C LEU A 213 -3.78 28.45 -2.53
N GLU A 214 -4.74 28.03 -1.69
CA GLU A 214 -4.49 27.21 -0.49
C GLU A 214 -3.58 26.02 -0.77
N GLU A 215 -3.87 25.27 -1.85
CA GLU A 215 -3.09 24.08 -2.24
C GLU A 215 -1.64 24.38 -2.63
N GLU A 216 -1.36 25.59 -3.13
CA GLU A 216 0.01 26.03 -3.45
C GLU A 216 0.79 26.35 -2.17
N PHE A 217 0.12 26.93 -1.16
CA PHE A 217 0.69 27.11 0.18
C PHE A 217 0.92 25.77 0.88
N ASN A 218 -0.05 24.86 0.82
CA ASN A 218 0.05 23.51 1.38
C ASN A 218 1.24 22.75 0.77
N LEU A 219 1.40 22.81 -0.56
CA LEU A 219 2.54 22.21 -1.25
C LEU A 219 3.85 22.86 -0.81
N TYR A 220 3.93 24.20 -0.74
CA TYR A 220 5.14 24.90 -0.29
C TYR A 220 5.58 24.45 1.10
N TYR A 221 4.67 24.49 2.08
CA TYR A 221 5.01 24.12 3.45
C TYR A 221 5.30 22.63 3.60
N THR A 222 4.67 21.76 2.83
CA THR A 222 4.98 20.32 2.81
C THR A 222 6.41 20.06 2.30
N VAL A 223 6.78 20.72 1.21
CA VAL A 223 8.14 20.62 0.64
C VAL A 223 9.18 21.24 1.60
N LEU A 224 8.85 22.38 2.23
CA LEU A 224 9.70 23.03 3.21
C LEU A 224 9.94 22.14 4.44
N LEU A 225 8.92 21.43 4.91
CA LEU A 225 9.06 20.46 6.01
C LEU A 225 9.92 19.25 5.63
N THR A 226 9.83 18.81 4.38
CA THR A 226 10.51 17.59 3.93
C THR A 226 11.98 17.85 3.59
N HIS A 227 12.29 18.98 2.95
CA HIS A 227 13.62 19.27 2.38
C HIS A 227 14.30 20.51 2.95
N GLY A 228 13.56 21.38 3.65
CA GLY A 228 14.10 22.58 4.30
C GLY A 228 14.64 22.30 5.70
N SER A 229 15.31 23.29 6.30
CA SER A 229 15.70 23.20 7.70
C SER A 229 14.53 23.55 8.63
N LYS A 230 14.59 23.08 9.89
CA LYS A 230 13.61 23.47 10.92
C LYS A 230 13.58 24.99 11.13
N ASP A 231 14.73 25.65 11.03
CA ASP A 231 14.84 27.10 11.22
C ASP A 231 14.22 27.88 10.06
N ASP A 232 14.37 27.39 8.82
CA ASP A 232 13.70 27.98 7.66
C ASP A 232 12.17 27.87 7.81
N TYR A 233 11.68 26.72 8.28
CA TYR A 233 10.25 26.54 8.56
C TYR A 233 9.75 27.50 9.65
N ARG A 234 10.47 27.62 10.78
CA ARG A 234 10.12 28.56 11.88
C ARG A 234 10.07 29.99 11.38
N LYS A 235 11.07 30.41 10.60
CA LYS A 235 11.12 31.75 10.01
C LYS A 235 9.92 31.99 9.11
N GLN A 236 9.61 31.04 8.22
CA GLN A 236 8.55 31.21 7.24
C GLN A 236 7.16 31.20 7.88
N ILE A 237 6.91 30.32 8.85
CA ILE A 237 5.60 30.20 9.51
C ILE A 237 5.24 31.43 10.36
N GLN A 238 6.25 32.23 10.72
CA GLN A 238 6.11 33.52 11.41
C GLN A 238 6.15 34.72 10.45
N SER A 239 6.25 34.51 9.13
CA SER A 239 6.27 35.58 8.14
C SER A 239 5.03 36.47 8.25
N PRO A 240 5.18 37.81 8.19
CA PRO A 240 4.05 38.74 8.27
C PRO A 240 3.14 38.70 7.03
N LYS A 241 3.55 38.04 5.95
CA LYS A 241 2.76 37.91 4.71
C LYS A 241 2.33 36.49 4.39
N LEU A 242 3.15 35.50 4.74
CA LEU A 242 2.88 34.09 4.41
C LEU A 242 2.81 33.17 5.63
N GLY A 243 2.92 33.71 6.84
CA GLY A 243 2.91 32.93 8.07
C GLY A 243 1.54 32.32 8.38
N ALA A 244 1.53 31.39 9.34
CA ALA A 244 0.33 30.60 9.68
C ALA A 244 -0.88 31.46 10.06
N ILE A 245 -0.68 32.58 10.76
CA ILE A 245 -1.78 33.48 11.15
C ILE A 245 -2.38 34.18 9.94
N VAL A 246 -1.55 34.66 9.02
CA VAL A 246 -2.03 35.34 7.81
C VAL A 246 -2.82 34.37 6.93
N LEU A 247 -2.34 33.13 6.80
CA LEU A 247 -3.08 32.10 6.06
C LEU A 247 -4.39 31.74 6.76
N PHE A 248 -4.39 31.66 8.09
CA PHE A 248 -5.59 31.42 8.89
C PHE A 248 -6.64 32.54 8.72
N GLU A 249 -6.23 33.81 8.74
CA GLU A 249 -7.09 34.97 8.49
C GLU A 249 -7.73 34.93 7.10
N ASN A 250 -7.03 34.37 6.11
CA ASN A 250 -7.55 34.15 4.76
C ASN A 250 -8.43 32.88 4.62
N GLY A 251 -8.71 32.18 5.73
CA GLY A 251 -9.56 31.00 5.77
C GLY A 251 -8.83 29.66 5.61
N TYR A 252 -7.50 29.66 5.44
CA TYR A 252 -6.70 28.44 5.23
C TYR A 252 -6.35 27.75 6.55
N LYS A 253 -7.38 27.18 7.20
CA LYS A 253 -7.27 26.54 8.52
C LYS A 253 -6.36 25.30 8.52
N PHE A 254 -6.30 24.56 7.41
CA PHE A 254 -5.50 23.34 7.33
C PHE A 254 -4.02 23.60 7.63
N GLN A 255 -3.42 24.58 6.95
CA GLN A 255 -2.00 24.90 7.13
C GLN A 255 -1.68 25.39 8.55
N PHE A 256 -2.60 26.13 9.16
CA PHE A 256 -2.47 26.57 10.56
C PHE A 256 -2.44 25.37 11.53
N LEU A 257 -3.36 24.42 11.38
CA LEU A 257 -3.39 23.22 12.22
C LEU A 257 -2.16 22.33 12.01
N GLN A 258 -1.69 22.19 10.77
CA GLN A 258 -0.46 21.46 10.47
C GLN A 258 0.78 22.11 11.10
N ALA A 259 0.85 23.44 11.10
CA ALA A 259 1.90 24.18 11.78
C ALA A 259 1.89 23.94 13.29
N LEU A 260 0.73 24.02 13.93
CA LEU A 260 0.61 23.73 15.37
C LEU A 260 1.06 22.32 15.72
N ARG A 261 0.63 21.31 14.94
CA ARG A 261 1.05 19.91 15.14
C ARG A 261 2.57 19.75 15.01
N THR A 262 3.15 20.33 13.97
CA THR A 262 4.59 20.26 13.70
C THR A 262 5.40 20.90 14.82
N LEU A 263 5.09 22.16 15.17
CA LEU A 263 5.82 22.93 16.17
C LEU A 263 5.66 22.32 17.58
N THR A 264 4.48 21.79 17.90
CA THR A 264 4.25 21.02 19.13
C THR A 264 5.15 19.79 19.18
N GLY A 265 5.27 19.04 18.07
CA GLY A 265 6.17 17.88 17.97
C GLY A 265 7.66 18.24 18.08
N TRP A 266 8.04 19.48 17.77
CA TRP A 266 9.41 19.99 17.95
C TRP A 266 9.66 20.61 19.33
N GLY A 267 8.62 20.80 20.14
CA GLY A 267 8.72 21.48 21.43
C GLY A 267 8.92 22.99 21.32
N ASP A 268 8.52 23.61 20.20
CA ASP A 268 8.63 25.06 19.98
C ASP A 268 7.48 25.83 20.67
N TRP A 269 7.41 25.69 22.01
CA TRP A 269 6.28 26.13 22.82
C TRP A 269 5.99 27.62 22.73
N ASP A 270 7.02 28.47 22.65
CA ASP A 270 6.84 29.92 22.51
C ASP A 270 6.11 30.29 21.21
N ILE A 271 6.44 29.60 20.11
CA ILE A 271 5.80 29.82 18.81
C ILE A 271 4.37 29.30 18.85
N VAL A 272 4.15 28.09 19.37
CA VAL A 272 2.81 27.49 19.51
C VAL A 272 1.90 28.39 20.35
N PHE A 273 2.37 28.85 21.51
CA PHE A 273 1.61 29.74 22.39
C PHE A 273 1.25 31.04 21.67
N GLY A 274 2.23 31.69 21.01
CA GLY A 274 2.00 32.93 20.28
C GLY A 274 1.05 32.79 19.10
N LEU A 275 1.06 31.65 18.39
CA LEU A 275 0.12 31.37 17.30
C LEU A 275 -1.30 31.15 17.83
N CYS A 276 -1.47 30.34 18.88
CA CYS A 276 -2.79 30.11 19.47
C CYS A 276 -3.39 31.40 20.06
N ASP A 277 -2.58 32.17 20.80
CA ASP A 277 -3.02 33.44 21.40
C ASP A 277 -3.52 34.42 20.34
N LYS A 278 -2.75 34.59 19.25
CA LYS A 278 -3.15 35.44 18.13
C LYS A 278 -4.44 34.95 17.49
N ALA A 279 -4.50 33.67 17.09
CA ALA A 279 -5.66 33.12 16.38
C ALA A 279 -6.95 33.21 17.20
N LEU A 280 -6.90 32.88 18.50
CA LEU A 280 -8.05 32.96 19.41
C LEU A 280 -8.44 34.41 19.75
N SER A 281 -7.50 35.35 19.68
CA SER A 281 -7.75 36.77 19.93
C SER A 281 -8.18 37.55 18.69
N LEU A 282 -8.27 36.92 17.51
CA LEU A 282 -8.68 37.60 16.28
C LEU A 282 -10.12 38.13 16.41
N PRO A 283 -10.34 39.44 16.20
CA PRO A 283 -11.68 40.01 16.23
C PRO A 283 -12.46 39.58 14.97
N THR A 284 -13.71 39.19 15.15
CA THR A 284 -14.66 39.04 14.04
C THR A 284 -15.39 40.36 13.77
N ASP A 285 -16.10 40.44 12.64
CA ASP A 285 -16.94 41.61 12.26
C ASP A 285 -17.96 42.02 13.34
N SER A 286 -18.30 41.09 14.24
CA SER A 286 -19.23 41.31 15.35
C SER A 286 -18.57 41.79 16.66
N GLY A 287 -17.25 41.96 16.68
CA GLY A 287 -16.47 42.22 17.91
C GLY A 287 -16.31 41.01 18.83
N ALA A 288 -16.88 39.85 18.46
CA ALA A 288 -16.66 38.58 19.14
C ALA A 288 -15.34 37.92 18.68
N PRO A 289 -14.71 37.07 19.51
CA PRO A 289 -13.51 36.34 19.12
C PRO A 289 -13.81 35.29 18.03
N SER A 290 -12.79 34.92 17.24
CA SER A 290 -12.94 33.97 16.14
C SER A 290 -13.36 32.58 16.63
N TYR A 291 -14.59 32.17 16.31
CA TYR A 291 -15.07 30.82 16.59
C TYR A 291 -14.40 29.76 15.70
N LEU A 292 -13.90 30.15 14.51
CA LEU A 292 -13.09 29.26 13.66
C LEU A 292 -11.80 28.81 14.36
N ALA A 293 -11.24 29.70 15.20
CA ALA A 293 -10.06 29.43 16.03
C ALA A 293 -10.39 28.64 17.31
N SER A 294 -11.65 28.62 17.74
CA SER A 294 -12.13 27.89 18.94
C SER A 294 -12.26 26.37 18.70
N ASP A 295 -11.28 25.81 18.01
CA ASP A 295 -11.11 24.37 17.79
C ASP A 295 -10.47 23.73 19.03
N TRP A 296 -10.91 22.52 19.39
CA TRP A 296 -10.35 21.81 20.53
C TRP A 296 -8.84 21.58 20.40
N HIS A 297 -8.33 21.33 19.20
CA HIS A 297 -6.89 21.15 18.97
C HIS A 297 -6.09 22.42 19.26
N VAL A 298 -6.67 23.60 18.99
CA VAL A 298 -6.02 24.89 19.24
C VAL A 298 -5.98 25.17 20.74
N TRP A 299 -7.07 24.92 21.45
CA TRP A 299 -7.11 25.03 22.92
C TRP A 299 -6.12 24.07 23.59
N LYS A 300 -6.11 22.80 23.19
CA LYS A 300 -5.18 21.80 23.72
C LYS A 300 -3.71 22.18 23.45
N ALA A 301 -3.39 22.67 22.25
CA ALA A 301 -2.05 23.16 21.93
C ALA A 301 -1.69 24.42 22.74
N PHE A 302 -2.64 25.35 22.95
CA PHE A 302 -2.42 26.58 23.71
C PHE A 302 -2.10 26.29 25.18
N ILE A 303 -2.89 25.44 25.81
CA ILE A 303 -2.72 25.02 27.20
C ILE A 303 -1.45 24.17 27.35
N GLY A 304 -1.22 23.23 26.44
CA GLY A 304 -0.01 22.40 26.42
C GLY A 304 1.27 23.23 26.29
N ALA A 305 1.26 24.27 25.45
CA ALA A 305 2.38 25.21 25.34
C ALA A 305 2.58 26.01 26.64
N ALA A 306 1.51 26.50 27.27
CA ALA A 306 1.59 27.27 28.52
C ALA A 306 2.25 26.51 29.68
N VAL A 307 2.00 25.20 29.80
CA VAL A 307 2.65 24.33 30.79
C VAL A 307 4.17 24.35 30.64
N ASN A 308 4.67 24.49 29.41
CA ASN A 308 6.09 24.43 29.08
C ASN A 308 6.75 25.82 28.95
N MET A 309 6.02 26.90 29.23
CA MET A 309 6.58 28.26 29.20
C MET A 309 7.38 28.57 30.47
N GLN A 310 8.37 29.46 30.35
CA GLN A 310 9.20 29.90 31.49
C GLN A 310 8.38 30.56 32.61
N ASN A 311 7.32 31.30 32.26
CA ASN A 311 6.40 31.93 33.21
C ASN A 311 5.01 31.32 33.08
N THR A 312 4.85 30.11 33.61
CA THR A 312 3.62 29.33 33.55
C THR A 312 2.40 30.12 34.05
N ASP A 313 2.50 30.80 35.20
CA ASP A 313 1.37 31.52 35.79
C ASP A 313 0.87 32.67 34.90
N ALA A 314 1.78 33.46 34.32
CA ALA A 314 1.41 34.52 33.39
C ALA A 314 0.76 33.96 32.11
N SER A 315 1.26 32.82 31.61
CA SER A 315 0.70 32.15 30.43
C SER A 315 -0.72 31.65 30.71
N PHE A 316 -0.99 31.05 31.88
CA PHE A 316 -2.34 30.62 32.26
C PHE A 316 -3.29 31.80 32.49
N GLN A 317 -2.82 32.92 33.07
CA GLN A 317 -3.62 34.15 33.19
C GLN A 317 -4.02 34.70 31.81
N ARG A 318 -3.12 34.64 30.82
CA ARG A 318 -3.41 35.04 29.45
C ARG A 318 -4.48 34.14 28.81
N ILE A 319 -4.37 32.82 28.96
CA ILE A 319 -5.39 31.87 28.46
C ILE A 319 -6.75 32.18 29.09
N GLN A 320 -6.80 32.40 30.41
CA GLN A 320 -8.04 32.72 31.12
C GLN A 320 -8.64 34.04 30.63
N HIS A 321 -7.81 35.05 30.36
CA HIS A 321 -8.26 36.29 29.77
C HIS A 321 -8.91 36.07 28.40
N VAL A 322 -8.24 35.33 27.50
CA VAL A 322 -8.78 34.99 26.18
C VAL A 322 -10.11 34.24 26.33
N MET A 323 -10.19 33.24 27.20
CA MET A 323 -11.41 32.47 27.43
C MET A 323 -12.58 33.33 27.96
N ASN A 324 -12.32 34.25 28.89
CA ASN A 324 -13.33 35.17 29.39
C ASN A 324 -13.92 36.05 28.27
N THR A 325 -13.16 36.38 27.22
CA THR A 325 -13.70 37.08 26.06
C THR A 325 -14.73 36.25 25.30
N TYR A 326 -14.53 34.93 25.19
CA TYR A 326 -15.50 34.01 24.58
C TYR A 326 -16.77 33.87 25.42
N THR A 327 -16.65 33.77 26.74
CA THR A 327 -17.80 33.64 27.65
C THR A 327 -18.61 34.95 27.76
N SER A 328 -17.95 36.10 27.64
CA SER A 328 -18.59 37.42 27.71
C SER A 328 -19.23 37.86 26.40
N ALA A 329 -18.85 37.25 25.27
CA ALA A 329 -19.42 37.54 23.97
C ALA A 329 -20.90 37.12 23.92
N ARG A 330 -21.81 38.08 23.71
CA ARG A 330 -23.28 37.85 23.71
C ARG A 330 -23.82 37.26 22.41
N CYS A 331 -22.94 36.85 21.49
CA CYS A 331 -23.34 36.25 20.22
C CYS A 331 -23.97 34.87 20.45
N SER A 332 -24.91 34.48 19.59
CA SER A 332 -25.41 33.11 19.56
C SER A 332 -24.27 32.18 19.12
N VAL A 333 -23.58 31.58 20.10
CA VAL A 333 -22.48 30.64 19.86
C VAL A 333 -23.06 29.23 19.69
N ALA A 334 -22.66 28.54 18.62
CA ALA A 334 -23.02 27.14 18.42
C ALA A 334 -22.55 26.30 19.62
N ASP A 335 -23.37 25.34 20.07
CA ASP A 335 -23.14 24.60 21.30
C ASP A 335 -21.78 23.88 21.34
N ILE A 336 -21.25 23.47 20.18
CA ILE A 336 -19.92 22.85 20.05
C ILE A 336 -18.78 23.74 20.58
N TYR A 337 -18.80 25.04 20.30
CA TYR A 337 -17.75 25.96 20.78
C TYR A 337 -17.91 26.26 22.26
N ARG A 338 -19.14 26.26 22.77
CA ARG A 338 -19.40 26.36 24.21
C ARG A 338 -18.85 25.14 24.93
N LYS A 339 -19.07 23.93 24.38
CA LYS A 339 -18.50 22.69 24.91
C LYS A 339 -16.97 22.72 24.90
N ASN A 340 -16.34 23.14 23.79
CA ASN A 340 -14.88 23.27 23.69
C ASN A 340 -14.29 24.23 24.73
N ALA A 341 -14.96 25.36 25.00
CA ALA A 341 -14.53 26.29 26.04
C ALA A 341 -14.60 25.64 27.43
N LYS A 342 -15.66 24.89 27.74
CA LYS A 342 -15.76 24.13 29.01
C LYS A 342 -14.69 23.06 29.13
N LEU A 343 -14.39 22.34 28.03
CA LEU A 343 -13.29 21.38 27.98
C LEU A 343 -11.93 22.05 28.19
N ALA A 344 -11.74 23.27 27.67
CA ALA A 344 -10.53 24.04 27.89
C ALA A 344 -10.36 24.43 29.37
N ILE A 345 -11.45 24.78 30.08
CA ILE A 345 -11.42 25.01 31.54
C ILE A 345 -11.01 23.73 32.27
N LEU A 346 -11.59 22.59 31.87
CA LEU A 346 -11.26 21.29 32.47
C LEU A 346 -9.78 20.97 32.27
N GLU A 347 -9.26 21.06 31.05
CA GLU A 347 -7.84 20.84 30.73
C GLU A 347 -6.94 21.80 31.50
N MET A 348 -7.25 23.10 31.56
CA MET A 348 -6.49 24.05 32.38
C MET A 348 -6.44 23.63 33.84
N THR A 349 -7.56 23.16 34.40
CA THR A 349 -7.63 22.73 35.81
C THR A 349 -6.77 21.50 36.07
N PHE A 350 -6.70 20.57 35.12
CA PHE A 350 -5.86 19.38 35.23
C PHE A 350 -4.36 19.69 35.06
N ARG A 351 -4.03 20.61 34.15
CA ARG A 351 -2.63 20.99 33.87
C ARG A 351 -2.07 22.02 34.85
N ASN A 352 -2.90 22.88 35.44
CA ASN A 352 -2.52 23.82 36.51
C ASN A 352 -3.56 23.86 37.64
N PRO A 353 -3.57 22.87 38.55
CA PRO A 353 -4.54 22.80 39.65
C PRO A 353 -4.43 23.95 40.67
N ARG A 354 -3.38 24.77 40.59
CA ARG A 354 -3.08 25.89 41.49
C ARG A 354 -3.69 27.22 41.02
N ALA A 355 -4.13 27.31 39.77
CA ALA A 355 -4.76 28.50 39.21
C ALA A 355 -6.21 28.65 39.72
N ASP A 356 -6.35 29.35 40.85
CA ASP A 356 -7.55 30.02 41.37
C ASP A 356 -8.93 29.40 41.06
N LEU A 357 -9.25 28.32 41.77
CA LEU A 357 -10.60 28.17 42.32
C LEU A 357 -10.52 28.49 43.82
N PRO A 358 -10.99 29.65 44.30
CA PRO A 358 -11.22 29.80 45.73
C PRO A 358 -12.22 28.70 46.09
N PRO A 359 -11.89 27.77 47.01
CA PRO A 359 -12.87 26.78 47.43
C PRO A 359 -14.02 27.57 48.04
N SER A 360 -15.14 27.63 47.31
CA SER A 360 -16.43 28.00 47.89
C SER A 360 -16.55 27.22 49.20
N ALA A 361 -17.04 27.87 50.26
CA ALA A 361 -17.11 27.27 51.59
C ALA A 361 -17.83 25.89 51.61
N LYS A 362 -18.59 25.57 50.54
CA LYS A 362 -19.27 24.29 50.30
C LYS A 362 -18.39 23.17 49.72
N HIS A 363 -17.19 23.45 49.19
CA HIS A 363 -16.36 22.48 48.45
C HIS A 363 -14.94 22.26 49.00
N ARG A 364 -14.65 22.69 50.24
CA ARG A 364 -13.30 22.57 50.85
C ARG A 364 -12.71 21.15 50.88
N ASN A 365 -13.54 20.13 50.75
CA ASN A 365 -13.13 18.72 50.81
C ASN A 365 -12.78 18.12 49.44
N TYR A 366 -13.10 18.81 48.33
CA TYR A 366 -12.89 18.35 46.96
C TYR A 366 -11.70 19.06 46.32
N THR A 367 -10.98 18.35 45.45
CA THR A 367 -9.94 18.97 44.62
C THR A 367 -10.57 19.84 43.53
N SER A 368 -9.84 20.83 43.02
CA SER A 368 -10.29 21.66 41.89
C SER A 368 -10.65 20.81 40.67
N ARG A 369 -9.89 19.72 40.42
CA ARG A 369 -10.16 18.74 39.36
C ARG A 369 -11.52 18.07 39.51
N VAL A 370 -11.84 17.55 40.70
CA VAL A 370 -13.12 16.89 40.98
C VAL A 370 -14.30 17.86 40.88
N VAL A 371 -14.14 19.09 41.39
CA VAL A 371 -15.17 20.13 41.29
C VAL A 371 -15.44 20.48 39.84
N GLN A 372 -14.40 20.76 39.06
CA GLN A 372 -14.54 21.18 37.67
C GLN A 372 -15.13 20.07 36.79
N LEU A 373 -14.73 18.81 37.03
CA LEU A 373 -15.30 17.66 36.34
C LEU A 373 -16.78 17.45 36.68
N GLY A 374 -17.17 17.64 37.95
CA GLY A 374 -18.57 17.61 38.38
C GLY A 374 -19.41 18.70 37.69
N LEU A 375 -18.89 19.93 37.61
CA LEU A 375 -19.57 21.04 36.90
C LEU A 375 -19.74 20.73 35.41
N PHE A 376 -18.71 20.19 34.77
CA PHE A 376 -18.79 19.77 33.35
C PHE A 376 -19.87 18.71 33.15
N LEU A 377 -19.87 17.68 33.99
CA LEU A 377 -20.87 16.62 33.96
C LEU A 377 -22.29 17.16 34.18
N GLU A 378 -22.52 18.04 35.15
CA GLU A 378 -23.87 18.56 35.45
C GLU A 378 -24.53 19.23 34.25
N GLU A 379 -23.73 19.88 33.41
CA GLU A 379 -24.23 20.58 32.23
C GLU A 379 -24.33 19.69 30.98
N GLU A 380 -23.42 18.73 30.82
CA GLU A 380 -23.30 17.96 29.57
C GLU A 380 -23.81 16.52 29.67
N TYR A 381 -24.11 15.96 30.85
CA TYR A 381 -24.34 14.50 31.07
C TYR A 381 -25.37 13.83 30.14
N THR A 382 -26.27 14.58 29.52
CA THR A 382 -27.25 14.05 28.55
C THR A 382 -26.67 13.84 27.14
N SER A 383 -25.50 14.40 26.84
CA SER A 383 -24.83 14.25 25.55
C SER A 383 -24.10 12.90 25.48
N LEU A 384 -24.27 12.21 24.36
CA LEU A 384 -23.62 10.92 24.10
C LEU A 384 -22.09 11.02 24.04
N SER A 385 -21.54 12.21 23.75
CA SER A 385 -20.08 12.42 23.67
C SER A 385 -19.39 12.56 25.02
N VAL A 386 -20.14 12.75 26.11
CA VAL A 386 -19.55 13.13 27.41
C VAL A 386 -18.55 12.13 27.92
N PHE A 387 -18.81 10.84 27.72
CA PHE A 387 -17.89 9.80 28.14
C PHE A 387 -16.52 9.96 27.44
N ASP A 388 -16.52 10.10 26.11
CA ASP A 388 -15.28 10.32 25.34
C ASP A 388 -14.61 11.66 25.66
N ASP A 389 -15.41 12.68 25.97
CA ASP A 389 -14.91 14.01 26.36
C ASP A 389 -14.14 13.98 27.69
N ILE A 390 -14.48 13.05 28.61
CA ILE A 390 -13.94 13.03 29.98
C ILE A 390 -13.03 11.85 30.31
N LYS A 391 -13.06 10.74 29.54
CA LYS A 391 -12.40 9.48 29.91
C LYS A 391 -10.92 9.62 30.24
N ASP A 392 -10.17 10.42 29.47
CA ASP A 392 -8.75 10.67 29.70
C ASP A 392 -8.51 11.35 31.06
N TYR A 393 -9.41 12.24 31.49
CA TYR A 393 -9.31 12.92 32.77
C TYR A 393 -9.61 11.99 33.94
N PHE A 394 -10.52 11.01 33.77
CA PHE A 394 -10.79 10.00 34.80
C PHE A 394 -9.54 9.16 35.09
N VAL A 395 -8.75 8.84 34.06
CA VAL A 395 -7.48 8.10 34.21
C VAL A 395 -6.45 8.90 35.04
N GLU A 396 -6.49 10.22 34.98
CA GLU A 396 -5.58 11.09 35.73
C GLU A 396 -6.00 11.34 37.20
N LEU A 397 -7.18 10.88 37.63
CA LEU A 397 -7.68 11.04 39.00
C LEU A 397 -7.02 10.05 39.97
N SER A 398 -6.75 10.51 41.19
CA SER A 398 -6.35 9.60 42.28
C SER A 398 -7.53 8.78 42.79
N HIS A 399 -7.27 7.64 43.44
CA HIS A 399 -8.32 6.81 44.07
C HIS A 399 -9.28 7.63 44.95
N ARG A 400 -8.75 8.57 45.74
CA ARG A 400 -9.56 9.46 46.57
C ARG A 400 -10.49 10.35 45.75
N GLU A 401 -10.00 10.91 44.64
CA GLU A 401 -10.81 11.78 43.76
C GLU A 401 -11.88 10.98 43.02
N ILE A 402 -11.57 9.74 42.63
CA ILE A 402 -12.55 8.79 42.05
C ILE A 402 -13.65 8.51 43.07
N ASP A 403 -13.31 8.18 44.31
CA ASP A 403 -14.29 7.94 45.38
C ASP A 403 -15.20 9.16 45.59
N GLN A 404 -14.61 10.36 45.65
CA GLN A 404 -15.37 11.61 45.78
C GLN A 404 -16.35 11.81 44.61
N LEU A 405 -15.91 11.55 43.39
CA LEU A 405 -16.74 11.74 42.20
C LEU A 405 -17.89 10.71 42.14
N PHE A 406 -17.60 9.42 42.32
CA PHE A 406 -18.58 8.34 42.18
C PHE A 406 -19.50 8.17 43.38
N LEU A 407 -19.03 8.44 44.60
CA LEU A 407 -19.84 8.24 45.80
C LEU A 407 -20.60 9.52 46.21
N GLU A 408 -20.08 10.70 45.86
CA GLU A 408 -20.64 11.95 46.37
C GLU A 408 -21.21 12.88 45.29
N ILE A 409 -20.68 12.89 44.06
CA ILE A 409 -21.11 13.82 43.01
C ILE A 409 -22.11 13.15 42.05
N ILE A 410 -21.70 12.07 41.38
CA ILE A 410 -22.53 11.37 40.37
C ILE A 410 -23.90 10.94 40.92
N PRO A 411 -24.02 10.34 42.14
CA PRO A 411 -25.32 9.91 42.65
C PRO A 411 -26.31 11.07 42.85
N LYS A 412 -25.82 12.29 43.13
CA LYS A 412 -26.68 13.48 43.24
C LYS A 412 -27.23 13.93 41.88
N MET A 413 -26.56 13.54 40.79
CA MET A 413 -26.96 13.83 39.42
C MET A 413 -27.91 12.77 38.84
N SER A 414 -27.68 11.49 39.13
CA SER A 414 -28.44 10.35 38.60
C SER A 414 -29.91 10.27 39.05
N VAL A 415 -30.33 11.03 40.07
CA VAL A 415 -31.73 11.08 40.54
C VAL A 415 -32.70 11.66 39.49
N LYS A 416 -32.21 12.23 38.39
CA LYS A 416 -33.04 13.03 37.45
C LYS A 416 -33.53 12.37 36.15
N LYS A 417 -33.25 11.09 35.85
CA LYS A 417 -33.96 10.33 34.79
C LYS A 417 -33.50 8.88 34.71
N GLU A 418 -34.41 7.93 34.95
CA GLU A 418 -34.26 6.54 34.50
C GLU A 418 -34.55 6.47 33.00
N VAL A 419 -33.55 6.07 32.21
CA VAL A 419 -33.77 5.51 30.88
C VAL A 419 -32.99 4.21 30.80
N THR A 420 -33.59 3.14 31.27
CA THR A 420 -33.13 1.76 31.03
C THR A 420 -33.70 1.32 29.68
N ARG A 421 -32.84 1.25 28.64
CA ARG A 421 -33.15 0.49 27.43
C ARG A 421 -32.46 -0.87 27.54
N SER A 422 -33.24 -1.93 27.66
CA SER A 422 -32.73 -3.29 27.53
C SER A 422 -32.40 -3.56 26.06
N VAL A 423 -31.16 -3.94 25.80
CA VAL A 423 -30.74 -4.46 24.49
C VAL A 423 -30.87 -5.97 24.54
N ALA A 424 -31.83 -6.52 23.80
CA ALA A 424 -31.97 -7.96 23.63
C ALA A 424 -30.96 -8.45 22.58
N LEU A 425 -29.98 -9.25 23.01
CA LEU A 425 -29.05 -9.94 22.13
C LEU A 425 -29.79 -11.12 21.47
N LYS A 426 -30.07 -11.00 20.17
CA LYS A 426 -30.46 -12.13 19.32
C LYS A 426 -29.21 -12.80 18.76
N THR A 427 -29.19 -14.13 18.74
CA THR A 427 -28.20 -14.92 18.00
C THR A 427 -28.40 -14.69 16.49
N LEU A 428 -27.57 -13.82 15.90
CA LEU A 428 -27.51 -13.57 14.47
C LEU A 428 -26.40 -14.43 13.84
N THR A 429 -26.58 -14.86 12.60
CA THR A 429 -25.46 -15.48 11.87
C THR A 429 -24.44 -14.40 11.50
N PRO A 430 -23.15 -14.74 11.28
CA PRO A 430 -22.14 -13.76 10.88
C PRO A 430 -22.58 -12.95 9.63
N GLN A 431 -23.25 -13.58 8.67
CA GLN A 431 -23.71 -12.93 7.46
C GLN A 431 -24.88 -11.96 7.68
N ASP A 432 -25.74 -12.24 8.67
CA ASP A 432 -26.81 -11.34 9.11
C ASP A 432 -26.27 -10.09 9.83
N ILE A 433 -25.04 -10.16 10.36
CA ILE A 433 -24.33 -9.03 11.00
C ILE A 433 -23.58 -8.21 9.95
N TRP A 434 -22.90 -8.86 8.99
CA TRP A 434 -22.03 -8.17 8.03
C TRP A 434 -22.79 -7.41 6.94
N ALA A 435 -23.84 -8.02 6.37
CA ALA A 435 -24.55 -7.40 5.25
C ALA A 435 -25.20 -6.04 5.60
N PRO A 436 -25.81 -5.85 6.80
CA PRO A 436 -26.36 -4.55 7.20
C PRO A 436 -25.33 -3.46 7.47
N LEU A 437 -24.06 -3.80 7.77
CA LEU A 437 -23.00 -2.82 8.04
C LEU A 437 -22.57 -2.05 6.78
N ASP A 438 -22.94 -2.55 5.60
CA ASP A 438 -22.71 -1.92 4.29
C ASP A 438 -21.24 -1.49 4.03
N ILE A 439 -20.29 -2.26 4.55
CA ILE A 439 -18.85 -1.95 4.45
C ILE A 439 -18.42 -2.01 2.99
N LYS A 440 -18.07 -0.86 2.42
CA LYS A 440 -17.79 -0.67 1.00
C LYS A 440 -16.64 0.33 0.80
N ARG A 441 -15.99 0.24 -0.37
CA ARG A 441 -14.97 1.22 -0.80
C ARG A 441 -13.83 1.35 0.22
N THR A 442 -13.44 2.55 0.60
CA THR A 442 -12.22 2.88 1.35
C THR A 442 -12.15 2.25 2.73
N ILE A 443 -13.28 1.94 3.37
CA ILE A 443 -13.32 1.29 4.70
C ILE A 443 -13.14 -0.23 4.65
N GLN A 444 -13.10 -0.83 3.45
CA GLN A 444 -12.91 -2.28 3.30
C GLN A 444 -11.55 -2.75 3.83
N ASP A 445 -10.47 -2.01 3.58
CA ASP A 445 -9.13 -2.43 4.04
C ASP A 445 -9.03 -2.51 5.58
N ALA A 446 -9.72 -1.60 6.26
CA ALA A 446 -9.67 -1.41 7.70
C ALA A 446 -10.72 -2.22 8.48
N LEU A 447 -11.94 -2.39 7.95
CA LEU A 447 -13.04 -3.01 8.69
C LEU A 447 -13.35 -4.46 8.28
N SER A 448 -12.98 -4.84 7.05
CA SER A 448 -13.17 -6.21 6.58
C SER A 448 -12.39 -7.29 7.33
N PRO A 449 -11.22 -7.02 7.95
CA PRO A 449 -10.57 -7.97 8.85
C PRO A 449 -11.44 -8.50 9.98
N HIS A 450 -12.33 -7.67 10.55
CA HIS A 450 -13.22 -8.07 11.65
C HIS A 450 -14.15 -9.22 11.30
N PHE A 451 -14.38 -9.45 10.00
CA PHE A 451 -15.30 -10.46 9.50
C PHE A 451 -14.65 -11.54 8.64
N PHE A 452 -13.77 -11.16 7.71
CA PHE A 452 -13.17 -12.12 6.79
C PHE A 452 -11.90 -12.78 7.33
N ASP A 453 -11.29 -12.27 8.39
CA ASP A 453 -10.12 -12.94 8.94
C ASP A 453 -10.50 -14.34 9.44
N ARG A 454 -9.81 -15.37 8.93
CA ARG A 454 -10.02 -16.81 9.26
C ARG A 454 -11.40 -17.36 8.89
N ILE A 455 -12.18 -16.65 8.08
CA ILE A 455 -13.54 -17.09 7.71
C ILE A 455 -13.56 -18.46 7.01
N SER A 456 -12.50 -18.80 6.27
CA SER A 456 -12.35 -20.13 5.64
C SER A 456 -12.16 -21.26 6.66
N THR A 457 -11.67 -20.93 7.86
CA THR A 457 -11.44 -21.90 8.95
C THR A 457 -12.69 -22.04 9.81
N LEU A 458 -13.33 -20.92 10.15
CA LEU A 458 -14.50 -20.89 11.04
C LEU A 458 -15.78 -21.31 10.34
N SER A 459 -15.93 -20.98 9.05
CA SER A 459 -17.15 -21.25 8.28
C SER A 459 -16.83 -21.53 6.81
N PRO A 460 -16.08 -22.62 6.51
CA PRO A 460 -15.69 -22.97 5.14
C PRO A 460 -16.88 -23.09 4.18
N GLY A 461 -18.05 -23.52 4.68
CA GLY A 461 -19.27 -23.68 3.87
C GLY A 461 -19.72 -22.40 3.15
N LEU A 462 -19.36 -21.21 3.64
CA LEU A 462 -19.69 -19.93 3.00
C LEU A 462 -19.02 -19.74 1.63
N PHE A 463 -17.99 -20.52 1.31
CA PHE A 463 -17.31 -20.45 0.02
C PHE A 463 -17.91 -21.39 -1.03
N GLN A 464 -18.90 -22.22 -0.67
CA GLN A 464 -19.56 -23.14 -1.62
C GLN A 464 -20.64 -22.46 -2.46
N SER A 465 -21.18 -21.31 -2.02
CA SER A 465 -22.32 -20.60 -2.64
C SER A 465 -21.98 -19.84 -3.94
N GLY A 466 -20.98 -20.28 -4.69
CA GLY A 466 -20.57 -19.73 -5.99
C GLY A 466 -19.81 -18.39 -5.93
N ARG A 467 -20.23 -17.45 -5.09
CA ARG A 467 -19.52 -16.19 -4.84
C ARG A 467 -18.83 -16.23 -3.47
N PRO A 468 -17.50 -16.10 -3.38
CA PRO A 468 -16.82 -16.13 -2.10
C PRO A 468 -17.18 -14.88 -1.28
N PRO A 469 -17.26 -14.99 0.06
CA PRO A 469 -17.59 -13.86 0.94
C PRO A 469 -16.61 -12.67 0.77
N THR A 470 -15.36 -12.98 0.42
CA THR A 470 -14.25 -12.05 0.16
C THR A 470 -14.32 -11.33 -1.20
N ASP A 471 -15.28 -11.65 -2.08
CA ASP A 471 -15.31 -11.10 -3.45
C ASP A 471 -15.44 -9.58 -3.49
N SER A 472 -16.16 -8.99 -2.53
CA SER A 472 -16.31 -7.53 -2.39
C SER A 472 -14.97 -6.86 -2.09
N LEU A 473 -14.18 -7.45 -1.20
CA LEU A 473 -12.86 -6.99 -0.79
C LEU A 473 -11.84 -7.16 -1.92
N ARG A 474 -11.84 -8.32 -2.60
CA ARG A 474 -11.00 -8.54 -3.79
C ARG A 474 -11.31 -7.52 -4.90
N SER A 475 -12.59 -7.30 -5.18
CA SER A 475 -13.05 -6.33 -6.18
C SER A 475 -12.63 -4.91 -5.82
N TYR A 476 -12.64 -4.56 -4.53
CA TYR A 476 -12.17 -3.28 -4.03
C TYR A 476 -10.68 -3.06 -4.32
N TYR A 477 -9.79 -4.01 -4.01
CA TYR A 477 -8.35 -3.84 -4.30
C TYR A 477 -8.08 -3.79 -5.80
N VAL A 478 -8.66 -4.70 -6.58
CA VAL A 478 -8.48 -4.71 -8.05
C VAL A 478 -8.90 -3.39 -8.66
N LYS A 479 -10.03 -2.83 -8.21
CA LYS A 479 -10.50 -1.53 -8.68
C LYS A 479 -9.59 -0.39 -8.23
N SER A 480 -9.26 -0.32 -6.94
CA SER A 480 -8.51 0.80 -6.36
C SER A 480 -7.09 0.88 -6.92
N LEU A 481 -6.40 -0.25 -7.04
CA LEU A 481 -5.05 -0.31 -7.59
C LEU A 481 -5.00 0.01 -9.09
N ARG A 482 -6.05 -0.35 -9.84
CA ARG A 482 -6.18 -0.03 -11.26
C ARG A 482 -6.53 1.44 -11.49
N ASP A 483 -7.45 1.97 -10.71
CA ASP A 483 -7.98 3.33 -10.91
C ASP A 483 -7.05 4.41 -10.30
N PHE A 484 -6.09 4.03 -9.42
CA PHE A 484 -5.16 4.96 -8.75
C PHE A 484 -4.51 6.01 -9.67
N PRO A 485 -3.87 5.65 -10.80
CA PRO A 485 -3.19 6.64 -11.63
C PRO A 485 -4.15 7.68 -12.23
N LYS A 486 -5.40 7.27 -12.51
CA LYS A 486 -6.45 8.16 -12.99
C LYS A 486 -6.84 9.18 -11.92
N VAL A 487 -7.04 8.74 -10.68
CA VAL A 487 -7.42 9.62 -9.56
C VAL A 487 -6.30 10.64 -9.27
N VAL A 488 -5.03 10.22 -9.37
CA VAL A 488 -3.90 11.15 -9.26
C VAL A 488 -3.94 12.21 -10.36
N TRP A 489 -4.17 11.80 -11.61
CA TRP A 489 -4.30 12.75 -12.71
C TRP A 489 -5.47 13.73 -12.53
N ASP A 490 -6.61 13.26 -12.06
CA ASP A 490 -7.76 14.12 -11.72
C ASP A 490 -7.37 15.14 -10.64
N GLY A 491 -6.52 14.76 -9.67
CA GLY A 491 -5.94 15.66 -8.67
C GLY A 491 -5.04 16.75 -9.27
N PHE A 492 -4.20 16.42 -10.25
CA PHE A 492 -3.41 17.41 -11.00
C PHE A 492 -4.29 18.40 -11.76
N LEU A 493 -5.35 17.93 -12.43
CA LEU A 493 -6.31 18.78 -13.14
C LEU A 493 -7.09 19.71 -12.20
N ALA A 494 -7.45 19.22 -11.01
CA ALA A 494 -8.13 19.99 -9.99
C ALA A 494 -7.20 20.96 -9.23
N GLY A 495 -5.88 20.83 -9.37
CA GLY A 495 -4.90 21.58 -8.59
C GLY A 495 -4.87 21.19 -7.10
N SER A 496 -5.27 19.96 -6.77
CA SER A 496 -5.35 19.43 -5.40
C SER A 496 -4.11 18.60 -5.08
N TYR A 497 -3.01 19.29 -4.78
CA TYR A 497 -1.69 18.69 -4.56
C TYR A 497 -1.60 17.92 -3.25
N SER A 498 -2.27 18.38 -2.19
CA SER A 498 -2.33 17.68 -0.90
C SER A 498 -2.98 16.30 -1.05
N SER A 499 -4.14 16.24 -1.73
CA SER A 499 -4.81 14.98 -2.01
C SER A 499 -4.00 14.06 -2.93
N VAL A 500 -3.24 14.59 -3.89
CA VAL A 500 -2.33 13.76 -4.69
C VAL A 500 -1.31 13.04 -3.80
N LEU A 501 -0.70 13.74 -2.83
CA LEU A 501 0.25 13.13 -1.88
C LEU A 501 -0.42 12.05 -1.04
N GLU A 502 -1.58 12.36 -0.45
CA GLU A 502 -2.36 11.39 0.35
C GLU A 502 -2.72 10.14 -0.46
N LEU A 503 -3.10 10.30 -1.74
CA LEU A 503 -3.39 9.19 -2.63
C LEU A 503 -2.16 8.32 -2.90
N VAL A 504 -0.97 8.92 -3.06
CA VAL A 504 0.29 8.17 -3.24
C VAL A 504 0.56 7.29 -2.02
N ASP A 505 0.47 7.86 -0.83
CA ASP A 505 0.69 7.15 0.43
C ASP A 505 -0.35 6.06 0.64
N PHE A 506 -1.62 6.36 0.36
CA PHE A 506 -2.73 5.42 0.44
C PHE A 506 -2.54 4.22 -0.51
N ASN A 507 -2.16 4.46 -1.77
CA ASN A 507 -1.87 3.39 -2.72
C ASN A 507 -0.63 2.59 -2.31
N ALA A 508 0.40 3.23 -1.76
CA ALA A 508 1.56 2.53 -1.23
C ALA A 508 1.19 1.62 -0.05
N GLN A 509 0.29 2.04 0.84
CA GLN A 509 -0.27 1.22 1.92
C GLN A 509 -1.11 0.05 1.38
N LEU A 510 -2.04 0.30 0.45
CA LEU A 510 -2.88 -0.74 -0.15
C LEU A 510 -2.06 -1.87 -0.79
N ARG A 511 -0.95 -1.53 -1.48
CA ARG A 511 -0.06 -2.49 -2.16
C ARG A 511 0.68 -3.42 -1.20
N ARG A 512 0.79 -3.05 0.07
CA ARG A 512 1.41 -3.82 1.15
C ARG A 512 0.43 -4.17 2.26
N SER A 513 -0.87 -4.14 2.00
CA SER A 513 -1.89 -4.40 3.04
C SER A 513 -1.87 -5.86 3.50
N CYS A 514 -1.83 -6.07 4.82
CA CYS A 514 -2.02 -7.37 5.44
C CYS A 514 -3.40 -7.96 5.08
N THR A 515 -4.43 -7.11 5.05
CA THR A 515 -5.80 -7.48 4.67
C THR A 515 -5.86 -7.97 3.23
N ALA A 516 -5.17 -7.30 2.29
CA ALA A 516 -5.09 -7.72 0.89
C ALA A 516 -4.46 -9.11 0.76
N ALA A 517 -3.34 -9.34 1.44
CA ALA A 517 -2.66 -10.64 1.47
C ALA A 517 -3.57 -11.73 2.04
N MET A 518 -4.19 -11.48 3.20
CA MET A 518 -5.02 -12.46 3.88
C MET A 518 -6.32 -12.77 3.14
N THR A 519 -6.89 -11.81 2.41
CA THR A 519 -8.05 -12.04 1.53
C THR A 519 -7.78 -13.18 0.56
N LEU A 520 -6.64 -13.14 -0.13
CA LEU A 520 -6.26 -14.16 -1.10
C LEU A 520 -5.91 -15.49 -0.42
N ILE A 521 -5.30 -15.43 0.77
CA ILE A 521 -4.95 -16.62 1.55
C ILE A 521 -6.21 -17.36 2.01
N GLU A 522 -7.25 -16.65 2.48
CA GLU A 522 -8.52 -17.24 2.93
C GLU A 522 -9.28 -17.88 1.77
N GLU A 523 -9.33 -17.23 0.60
CA GLU A 523 -9.94 -17.81 -0.60
C GLU A 523 -9.22 -19.09 -1.03
N ARG A 524 -7.89 -19.06 -1.01
CA ARG A 524 -7.04 -20.20 -1.34
C ARG A 524 -7.20 -21.34 -0.35
N ARG A 525 -7.30 -21.04 0.95
CA ARG A 525 -7.61 -22.03 2.00
C ARG A 525 -8.95 -22.69 1.73
N ALA A 526 -9.99 -21.90 1.46
CA ALA A 526 -11.31 -22.43 1.14
C ALA A 526 -11.29 -23.30 -0.14
N THR A 527 -10.63 -22.86 -1.21
CA THR A 527 -10.46 -23.66 -2.43
C THR A 527 -9.82 -25.02 -2.13
N ARG A 528 -8.81 -25.07 -1.25
CA ARG A 528 -8.17 -26.33 -0.83
C ARG A 528 -9.12 -27.23 -0.05
N VAL A 529 -9.88 -26.68 0.90
CA VAL A 529 -10.86 -27.45 1.70
C VAL A 529 -11.86 -28.17 0.78
N PHE A 530 -12.21 -27.59 -0.36
CA PHE A 530 -13.13 -28.19 -1.34
C PHE A 530 -12.44 -28.87 -2.53
N GLY A 531 -11.13 -29.12 -2.47
CA GLY A 531 -10.39 -29.85 -3.51
C GLY A 531 -10.25 -29.12 -4.85
N GLY A 532 -10.43 -27.80 -4.88
CA GLY A 532 -10.25 -26.97 -6.07
C GLY A 532 -8.78 -26.81 -6.47
N LYS A 533 -8.53 -26.62 -7.78
CA LYS A 533 -7.19 -26.36 -8.33
C LYS A 533 -6.85 -24.87 -8.25
N MET A 534 -5.59 -24.56 -7.95
CA MET A 534 -5.05 -23.20 -8.10
C MET A 534 -4.37 -23.08 -9.45
N GLU A 535 -4.86 -22.16 -10.29
CA GLU A 535 -4.31 -21.97 -11.64
C GLU A 535 -3.14 -20.97 -11.68
N VAL A 536 -2.98 -20.12 -10.65
CA VAL A 536 -2.03 -19.00 -10.61
C VAL A 536 -1.33 -18.95 -9.25
N GLU A 537 -0.01 -18.73 -9.20
CA GLU A 537 0.70 -18.55 -7.93
C GLU A 537 0.25 -17.28 -7.19
N VAL A 538 0.49 -17.19 -5.87
CA VAL A 538 0.10 -16.00 -5.09
C VAL A 538 0.78 -14.76 -5.64
N LYS A 539 2.09 -14.87 -5.92
CA LYS A 539 2.95 -13.79 -6.40
C LYS A 539 2.55 -13.24 -7.78
N ASP A 540 1.82 -14.02 -8.58
CA ASP A 540 1.40 -13.60 -9.91
C ASP A 540 0.03 -12.91 -9.92
N LEU A 541 -0.63 -12.81 -8.75
CA LEU A 541 -1.91 -12.11 -8.63
C LEU A 541 -1.69 -10.59 -8.57
N PRO A 542 -2.40 -9.78 -9.39
CA PRO A 542 -2.22 -8.32 -9.44
C PRO A 542 -2.36 -7.58 -8.11
N VAL A 543 -3.13 -8.14 -7.17
CA VAL A 543 -3.39 -7.53 -5.85
C VAL A 543 -2.19 -7.64 -4.91
N VAL A 544 -1.36 -8.68 -5.04
CA VAL A 544 -0.21 -8.93 -4.15
C VAL A 544 1.10 -9.15 -4.90
N GLY A 545 1.14 -8.94 -6.21
CA GLY A 545 2.34 -9.20 -7.02
C GLY A 545 3.53 -8.29 -6.71
N GLN A 546 3.35 -7.27 -5.89
CA GLN A 546 4.42 -6.43 -5.35
C GLN A 546 4.85 -6.80 -3.92
N ILE A 547 4.17 -7.78 -3.31
CA ILE A 547 4.54 -8.31 -2.00
C ILE A 547 5.58 -9.42 -2.23
N SER A 548 6.84 -9.06 -2.03
CA SER A 548 7.98 -9.97 -1.99
C SER A 548 8.27 -10.40 -0.55
N ASN A 549 9.18 -11.36 -0.34
CA ASN A 549 9.60 -11.76 1.02
C ASN A 549 10.17 -10.61 1.85
N ASP A 550 10.70 -9.57 1.20
CA ASP A 550 11.31 -8.40 1.84
C ASP A 550 10.31 -7.24 2.02
N THR A 551 9.08 -7.37 1.49
CA THR A 551 8.06 -6.34 1.61
C THR A 551 7.49 -6.33 3.02
N ALA A 552 7.68 -5.26 3.78
CA ALA A 552 7.01 -5.07 5.06
C ALA A 552 5.52 -4.77 4.85
N CYS A 553 4.65 -5.74 5.17
CA CYS A 553 3.21 -5.59 5.10
C CYS A 553 2.69 -4.72 6.27
N VAL A 554 1.63 -3.95 6.01
CA VAL A 554 1.03 -3.00 6.95
C VAL A 554 -0.35 -3.48 7.34
N ASN A 555 -0.61 -3.53 8.65
CA ASN A 555 -1.95 -3.73 9.21
C ASN A 555 -2.60 -2.36 9.43
N VAL A 556 -3.75 -2.12 8.81
CA VAL A 556 -4.56 -0.90 8.98
C VAL A 556 -5.94 -1.19 9.57
N THR A 557 -6.09 -2.35 10.23
CA THR A 557 -7.35 -2.74 10.86
C THR A 557 -7.78 -1.67 11.85
N ASP A 558 -8.99 -1.14 11.66
CA ASP A 558 -9.54 -0.09 12.51
C ASP A 558 -10.41 -0.70 13.60
N TYR A 559 -9.92 -0.68 14.83
CA TYR A 559 -10.62 -1.17 16.00
C TYR A 559 -11.49 -0.10 16.69
N ALA A 560 -11.46 1.16 16.23
CA ALA A 560 -12.26 2.24 16.80
C ALA A 560 -13.79 2.02 16.78
N PRO A 561 -14.38 1.18 15.88
CA PRO A 561 -15.81 0.85 15.97
C PRO A 561 -16.19 0.00 17.18
N PHE A 562 -15.23 -0.65 17.85
CA PHE A 562 -15.51 -1.33 19.11
C PHE A 562 -15.70 -0.30 20.22
N PRO A 563 -16.69 -0.47 21.11
CA PRO A 563 -16.83 0.40 22.27
C PRO A 563 -15.54 0.41 23.09
N ASP A 564 -15.02 1.59 23.37
CA ASP A 564 -13.87 1.82 24.23
C ASP A 564 -14.37 2.28 25.60
N ILE A 565 -14.78 1.31 26.44
CA ILE A 565 -15.35 1.57 27.78
C ILE A 565 -14.47 0.99 28.89
N GLU A 566 -13.38 0.33 28.51
CA GLU A 566 -12.45 -0.30 29.43
C GLU A 566 -11.54 0.74 30.10
N GLY A 567 -11.09 0.44 31.32
CA GLY A 567 -10.03 1.23 31.95
C GLY A 567 -8.68 0.99 31.26
N PRO A 568 -7.70 1.89 31.41
CA PRO A 568 -6.39 1.82 30.74
C PRO A 568 -5.55 0.57 31.09
N ASN A 569 -5.92 -0.14 32.16
CA ASN A 569 -5.26 -1.37 32.61
C ASN A 569 -6.03 -2.64 32.22
N ALA A 570 -7.16 -2.52 31.51
CA ALA A 570 -7.95 -3.64 31.04
C ALA A 570 -7.70 -3.87 29.53
N ALA A 571 -7.79 -5.14 29.12
CA ALA A 571 -7.73 -5.50 27.70
C ALA A 571 -8.97 -4.96 26.99
N ALA A 572 -8.79 -4.35 25.83
CA ALA A 572 -9.88 -3.81 25.04
C ALA A 572 -10.85 -4.93 24.60
N ILE A 573 -12.14 -4.61 24.39
CA ILE A 573 -13.14 -5.61 23.97
C ILE A 573 -12.68 -6.42 22.76
N TYR A 574 -12.08 -5.77 21.76
CA TYR A 574 -11.67 -6.46 20.54
C TYR A 574 -10.60 -7.53 20.83
N GLU A 575 -9.66 -7.28 21.76
CA GLU A 575 -8.64 -8.26 22.16
C GLU A 575 -9.27 -9.49 22.84
N LEU A 576 -10.31 -9.27 23.64
CA LEU A 576 -11.01 -10.33 24.37
C LEU A 576 -11.83 -11.25 23.46
N VAL A 577 -12.39 -10.70 22.38
CA VAL A 577 -13.21 -11.47 21.42
C VAL A 577 -12.42 -11.97 20.23
N GLN A 578 -11.17 -11.53 20.06
CA GLN A 578 -10.35 -11.90 18.91
C GLN A 578 -9.99 -13.38 18.95
N ILE A 579 -10.15 -14.03 17.80
CA ILE A 579 -9.74 -15.42 17.63
C ILE A 579 -8.27 -15.42 17.16
N GLY A 580 -7.35 -15.74 18.08
CA GLY A 580 -5.91 -15.90 17.85
C GLY A 580 -5.15 -14.60 17.48
N PRO A 581 -3.91 -14.68 16.95
CA PRO A 581 -3.09 -13.49 16.71
C PRO A 581 -3.65 -12.55 15.63
N GLU A 582 -3.36 -11.27 15.79
CA GLU A 582 -3.77 -10.20 14.88
C GLU A 582 -3.23 -10.39 13.46
N LEU A 583 -3.74 -9.59 12.54
CA LEU A 583 -3.08 -9.41 11.25
C LEU A 583 -1.71 -8.78 11.47
N SER A 584 -0.66 -9.44 10.98
CA SER A 584 0.71 -8.96 11.10
C SER A 584 1.49 -9.24 9.83
N ASN A 585 2.61 -8.54 9.66
CA ASN A 585 3.55 -8.77 8.58
C ASN A 585 3.99 -10.24 8.50
N GLU A 586 4.36 -10.82 9.64
CA GLU A 586 4.80 -12.21 9.78
C GLU A 586 3.68 -13.16 9.35
N ARG A 587 2.45 -12.90 9.79
CA ARG A 587 1.29 -13.73 9.46
C ARG A 587 0.96 -13.68 7.97
N SER A 588 1.03 -12.51 7.34
CA SER A 588 0.81 -12.36 5.90
C SER A 588 1.86 -13.15 5.09
N HIS A 589 3.13 -13.07 5.47
CA HIS A 589 4.22 -13.81 4.80
C HIS A 589 4.12 -15.32 5.03
N LEU A 590 3.92 -15.77 6.27
CA LEU A 590 3.76 -17.18 6.58
C LEU A 590 2.51 -17.77 5.94
N GLY A 591 1.40 -17.02 5.92
CA GLY A 591 0.18 -17.41 5.23
C GLY A 591 0.37 -17.56 3.72
N GLY A 592 1.17 -16.69 3.09
CA GLY A 592 1.58 -16.84 1.69
C GLY A 592 2.42 -18.08 1.45
N LYS A 593 3.44 -18.32 2.28
CA LYS A 593 4.37 -19.46 2.17
C LYS A 593 3.71 -20.81 2.43
N THR A 594 2.78 -20.89 3.39
CA THR A 594 2.01 -22.12 3.65
C THR A 594 1.07 -22.51 2.49
N GLY A 595 0.86 -21.62 1.52
CA GLY A 595 0.20 -21.93 0.25
C GLY A 595 1.01 -22.83 -0.70
N LEU A 596 2.33 -22.95 -0.52
CA LEU A 596 3.26 -23.74 -1.36
C LEU A 596 3.21 -25.25 -1.08
N HIS A 597 2.47 -25.70 -0.07
CA HIS A 597 2.47 -27.09 0.39
C HIS A 597 1.96 -28.08 -0.66
N ASN A 598 1.12 -27.67 -1.62
CA ASN A 598 0.61 -28.59 -2.65
C ASN A 598 1.66 -28.97 -3.72
N ASP A 599 2.53 -28.04 -4.11
CA ASP A 599 3.59 -28.33 -5.08
C ASP A 599 4.64 -29.22 -4.44
N VAL A 600 4.98 -28.94 -3.17
CA VAL A 600 5.85 -29.81 -2.36
C VAL A 600 5.23 -31.20 -2.19
N VAL A 601 3.94 -31.30 -1.83
CA VAL A 601 3.25 -32.61 -1.74
C VAL A 601 3.17 -33.33 -3.10
N GLY A 602 3.00 -32.59 -4.19
CA GLY A 602 3.03 -33.12 -5.55
C GLY A 602 4.39 -33.72 -5.90
N GLU A 603 5.46 -32.98 -5.64
CA GLU A 603 6.85 -33.43 -5.82
C GLU A 603 7.20 -34.62 -4.92
N PHE A 604 6.73 -34.63 -3.66
CA PHE A 604 6.93 -35.78 -2.75
C PHE A 604 6.24 -37.05 -3.26
N ARG A 605 5.03 -36.94 -3.82
CA ARG A 605 4.33 -38.08 -4.46
C ARG A 605 5.03 -38.55 -5.74
N ALA A 606 5.61 -37.62 -6.51
CA ALA A 606 6.41 -37.96 -7.67
C ALA A 606 7.69 -38.72 -7.26
N LEU A 607 8.36 -38.27 -6.21
CA LEU A 607 9.55 -38.91 -5.64
C LEU A 607 9.23 -40.32 -5.10
N GLU A 608 8.11 -40.49 -4.40
CA GLU A 608 7.63 -41.79 -3.92
C GLU A 608 7.39 -42.77 -5.08
N THR A 609 6.80 -42.28 -6.18
CA THR A 609 6.57 -43.07 -7.39
C THR A 609 7.90 -43.50 -8.04
N VAL A 610 8.89 -42.61 -8.12
CA VAL A 610 10.22 -42.90 -8.67
C VAL A 610 10.98 -43.88 -7.78
N ALA A 611 10.94 -43.69 -6.46
CA ALA A 611 11.56 -44.58 -5.49
C ALA A 611 10.99 -46.01 -5.60
N THR A 612 9.66 -46.13 -5.68
CA THR A 612 8.97 -47.43 -5.82
C THR A 612 9.35 -48.14 -7.12
N LYS A 613 9.41 -47.42 -8.25
CA LYS A 613 9.85 -47.98 -9.54
C LYS A 613 11.31 -48.43 -9.51
N THR A 614 12.19 -47.65 -8.91
CA THR A 614 13.62 -47.97 -8.80
C THR A 614 13.85 -49.20 -7.94
N LEU A 615 13.14 -49.31 -6.82
CA LEU A 615 13.16 -50.49 -5.96
C LEU A 615 12.65 -51.74 -6.68
N ALA A 616 11.60 -51.62 -7.50
CA ALA A 616 11.09 -52.74 -8.30
C ALA A 616 12.14 -53.22 -9.33
N VAL A 617 12.84 -52.30 -9.99
CA VAL A 617 13.94 -52.63 -10.93
C VAL A 617 15.09 -53.33 -10.20
N LEU A 618 15.51 -52.81 -9.03
CA LEU A 618 16.58 -53.42 -8.23
C LEU A 618 16.22 -54.84 -7.77
N LYS A 619 14.99 -55.04 -7.25
CA LYS A 619 14.47 -56.37 -6.89
C LYS A 619 14.44 -57.30 -8.12
N GLY A 620 14.07 -56.76 -9.29
CA GLY A 620 14.12 -57.48 -10.58
C GLY A 620 15.53 -57.95 -10.93
N HIS A 621 16.53 -57.08 -10.85
CA HIS A 621 17.93 -57.44 -11.11
C HIS A 621 18.45 -58.49 -10.14
N ILE A 622 18.21 -58.34 -8.84
CA ILE A 622 18.62 -59.33 -7.83
C ILE A 622 18.00 -60.70 -8.15
N LYS A 623 16.71 -60.73 -8.52
CA LYS A 623 16.03 -61.96 -8.93
C LYS A 623 16.66 -62.57 -10.19
N THR A 624 16.88 -61.79 -11.25
CA THR A 624 17.50 -62.30 -12.48
C THR A 624 18.90 -62.84 -12.23
N THR A 625 19.71 -62.16 -11.42
CA THR A 625 21.05 -62.63 -11.07
C THR A 625 21.00 -63.91 -10.25
N LYS A 626 20.06 -64.01 -9.29
CA LYS A 626 19.82 -65.23 -8.51
C LYS A 626 19.41 -66.40 -9.41
N ASP A 627 18.47 -66.18 -10.33
CA ASP A 627 17.99 -67.21 -11.25
C ASP A 627 19.10 -67.67 -12.20
N LYS A 628 19.93 -66.74 -12.70
CA LYS A 628 21.12 -67.07 -13.51
C LYS A 628 22.12 -67.90 -12.73
N LEU A 629 22.48 -67.51 -11.50
CA LEU A 629 23.42 -68.25 -10.64
C LEU A 629 22.89 -69.62 -10.16
N GLY A 630 21.57 -69.82 -10.24
CA GLY A 630 20.90 -71.10 -9.96
C GLY A 630 20.99 -72.12 -11.11
N GLN A 631 21.42 -71.71 -12.30
CA GLN A 631 21.64 -72.63 -13.42
C GLN A 631 22.85 -73.54 -13.16
N SER A 632 22.87 -74.73 -13.76
CA SER A 632 24.03 -75.63 -13.73
C SER A 632 25.15 -75.13 -14.66
N GLY A 633 26.38 -75.63 -14.47
CA GLY A 633 27.53 -75.33 -15.33
C GLY A 633 28.30 -74.05 -15.00
N TRP A 634 28.01 -73.37 -13.89
CA TRP A 634 28.83 -72.23 -13.44
C TRP A 634 30.24 -72.63 -13.02
N LEU A 635 30.40 -73.82 -12.44
CA LEU A 635 31.70 -74.37 -12.10
C LEU A 635 32.58 -74.47 -13.35
N ASP A 636 32.08 -75.17 -14.37
CA ASP A 636 32.76 -75.34 -15.66
C ASP A 636 33.05 -74.00 -16.34
N ARG A 637 32.13 -73.02 -16.23
CA ARG A 637 32.34 -71.67 -16.77
C ARG A 637 33.45 -70.92 -16.04
N VAL A 638 33.49 -70.98 -14.70
CA VAL A 638 34.54 -70.33 -13.90
C VAL A 638 35.90 -70.96 -14.20
N LEU A 639 35.93 -72.29 -14.29
CA LEU A 639 37.13 -73.04 -14.67
C LEU A 639 37.59 -72.64 -16.09
N ASN A 640 36.69 -72.66 -17.06
CA ASN A 640 37.02 -72.30 -18.44
C ASN A 640 37.39 -70.81 -18.60
N TRP A 641 36.76 -69.89 -17.86
CA TRP A 641 37.12 -68.47 -17.89
C TRP A 641 38.48 -68.18 -17.26
N THR A 642 38.87 -68.97 -16.26
CA THR A 642 40.10 -68.74 -15.50
C THR A 642 41.28 -69.50 -16.10
N PHE A 643 41.07 -70.71 -16.60
CA PHE A 643 42.15 -71.61 -17.03
C PHE A 643 42.11 -71.96 -18.52
N GLY A 644 41.04 -71.60 -19.25
CA GLY A 644 40.89 -71.96 -20.66
C GLY A 644 40.72 -73.47 -20.90
N PRO A 645 40.82 -73.92 -22.17
CA PRO A 645 40.84 -75.33 -22.53
C PRO A 645 42.05 -76.06 -21.91
N GLU A 646 41.92 -77.35 -21.57
CA GLU A 646 42.96 -78.11 -20.85
C GLU A 646 44.33 -78.17 -21.53
N ASP A 647 44.39 -77.90 -22.85
CA ASP A 647 45.57 -77.96 -23.72
C ASP A 647 46.22 -76.60 -24.03
N GLU A 648 45.69 -75.48 -23.52
CA GLU A 648 46.29 -74.15 -23.68
C GLU A 648 47.26 -73.82 -22.54
N GLU A 649 48.34 -73.09 -22.86
CA GLU A 649 49.28 -72.65 -21.83
C GLU A 649 48.60 -71.64 -20.91
N LEU A 650 48.56 -71.95 -19.61
CA LEU A 650 47.96 -71.09 -18.60
C LEU A 650 48.55 -69.67 -18.64
N ASP A 651 47.68 -68.68 -18.67
CA ASP A 651 48.08 -67.28 -18.57
C ASP A 651 48.64 -66.95 -17.17
N GLY A 652 49.27 -65.78 -17.04
CA GLY A 652 49.93 -65.38 -15.80
C GLY A 652 48.98 -65.30 -14.59
N SER A 653 47.70 -65.00 -14.81
CA SER A 653 46.70 -64.91 -13.73
C SER A 653 46.24 -66.30 -13.31
N ALA A 654 46.02 -67.19 -14.28
CA ALA A 654 45.66 -68.58 -14.06
C ALA A 654 46.77 -69.33 -13.30
N LYS A 655 48.04 -69.14 -13.69
CA LYS A 655 49.22 -69.69 -12.98
C LYS A 655 49.25 -69.25 -11.51
N MET A 656 48.96 -67.97 -11.25
CA MET A 656 48.92 -67.42 -9.90
C MET A 656 47.78 -68.00 -9.06
N VAL A 657 46.59 -68.22 -9.64
CA VAL A 657 45.48 -68.89 -8.94
C VAL A 657 45.86 -70.32 -8.57
N VAL A 658 46.45 -71.10 -9.49
CA VAL A 658 46.92 -72.47 -9.20
C VAL A 658 47.92 -72.51 -8.05
N GLU A 659 48.86 -71.55 -8.01
CA GLU A 659 49.85 -71.45 -6.93
C GLU A 659 49.19 -71.14 -5.57
N ILE A 660 48.24 -70.21 -5.55
CA ILE A 660 47.54 -69.79 -4.31
C ILE A 660 46.65 -70.91 -3.75
N VAL A 661 45.97 -71.68 -4.61
CA VAL A 661 45.05 -72.73 -4.17
C VAL A 661 45.76 -74.03 -3.79
N GLY A 662 47.09 -74.12 -3.99
CA GLY A 662 47.88 -75.30 -3.59
C GLY A 662 48.04 -76.38 -4.66
N GLY A 663 47.74 -76.05 -5.93
CA GLY A 663 47.96 -76.94 -7.08
C GLY A 663 46.71 -77.23 -7.91
N ARG A 664 46.88 -77.85 -9.08
CA ARG A 664 45.81 -78.06 -10.08
C ARG A 664 44.68 -78.97 -9.57
N ALA A 665 44.95 -79.82 -8.58
CA ALA A 665 43.95 -80.70 -7.96
C ALA A 665 42.89 -79.93 -7.12
N GLU A 666 43.25 -78.74 -6.60
CA GLU A 666 42.41 -77.94 -5.69
C GLU A 666 41.61 -76.85 -6.42
N VAL A 667 41.81 -76.73 -7.73
CA VAL A 667 41.23 -75.67 -8.57
C VAL A 667 39.71 -75.83 -8.72
N GLU A 668 39.20 -77.06 -8.77
CA GLU A 668 37.75 -77.31 -8.80
C GLU A 668 37.09 -76.89 -7.47
N GLU A 669 37.73 -77.19 -6.34
CA GLU A 669 37.23 -76.79 -5.02
C GLU A 669 37.23 -75.26 -4.89
N TRP A 670 38.29 -74.59 -5.34
CA TRP A 670 38.35 -73.12 -5.41
C TRP A 670 37.21 -72.56 -6.27
N ALA A 671 36.99 -73.08 -7.48
CA ALA A 671 35.92 -72.62 -8.36
C ALA A 671 34.54 -72.84 -7.71
N ALA A 672 34.34 -73.93 -6.98
CA ALA A 672 33.13 -74.20 -6.22
C ALA A 672 32.92 -73.17 -5.10
N GLN A 673 33.97 -72.82 -4.35
CA GLN A 673 33.94 -71.78 -3.32
C GLN A 673 33.64 -70.40 -3.90
N VAL A 674 34.21 -70.05 -5.07
CA VAL A 674 33.93 -68.78 -5.77
C VAL A 674 32.46 -68.69 -6.19
N VAL A 675 31.92 -69.72 -6.84
CA VAL A 675 30.50 -69.76 -7.23
C VAL A 675 29.58 -69.70 -6.01
N GLN A 676 29.96 -70.38 -4.92
CA GLN A 676 29.22 -70.33 -3.66
C GLN A 676 29.24 -68.93 -3.05
N SER A 677 30.37 -68.23 -3.09
CA SER A 677 30.50 -66.84 -2.62
C SER A 677 29.56 -65.87 -3.37
N TRP A 678 29.39 -66.05 -4.69
CA TRP A 678 28.46 -65.25 -5.50
C TRP A 678 27.01 -65.54 -5.12
N ARG A 679 26.67 -66.81 -4.90
CA ARG A 679 25.33 -67.22 -4.45
C ARG A 679 25.00 -66.64 -3.08
N ASP A 680 25.95 -66.68 -2.15
CA ASP A 680 25.77 -66.14 -0.80
C ASP A 680 25.67 -64.62 -0.82
N THR A 681 26.44 -63.94 -1.68
CA THR A 681 26.34 -62.49 -1.90
C THR A 681 24.95 -62.11 -2.41
N VAL A 682 24.45 -62.76 -3.46
CA VAL A 682 23.12 -62.48 -4.03
C VAL A 682 21.99 -62.86 -3.09
N LYS A 683 22.17 -63.92 -2.29
CA LYS A 683 21.25 -64.29 -1.19
C LYS A 683 21.21 -63.20 -0.12
N GLY A 684 22.37 -62.64 0.25
CA GLY A 684 22.49 -61.50 1.15
C GLY A 684 21.74 -60.27 0.63
N TRP A 685 21.93 -59.91 -0.65
CA TRP A 685 21.18 -58.84 -1.31
C TRP A 685 19.67 -59.08 -1.33
N GLY A 686 19.23 -60.34 -1.44
CA GLY A 686 17.82 -60.72 -1.35
C GLY A 686 17.20 -60.64 0.06
N MET A 687 18.04 -60.55 1.11
CA MET A 687 17.61 -60.45 2.52
C MET A 687 17.61 -59.02 3.05
N VAL A 688 18.18 -58.07 2.31
CA VAL A 688 18.16 -56.64 2.68
C VAL A 688 16.70 -56.17 2.71
N ARG A 689 16.24 -55.68 3.86
CA ARG A 689 14.97 -54.95 3.95
C ARG A 689 15.18 -53.59 3.26
N MET A 690 14.59 -53.46 2.08
CA MET A 690 14.61 -52.23 1.28
C MET A 690 13.37 -51.37 1.57
N GLU A 691 12.89 -51.40 2.82
CA GLU A 691 11.71 -50.66 3.33
C GLU A 691 12.16 -49.62 4.35
#